data_AF-A0A385MUS1-F1
#
_entry.id   AF-A0A385MUS1-F1
#
_cell.length_a   1.000
_cell.length_b   1.000
_cell.length_c   1.000
_cell.angle_alpha   90.00
_cell.angle_beta   90.00
_cell.angle_gamma   90.00
#
_symmetry.space_group_name_H-M   'P 1'
#
loop_
_entity.id
_entity.type
_entity.pdbx_description
1 polymer ?
#
loop_
_entity_poly.entity_id
_entity_poly.type
_entity_poly.pdbx_seq_one_letter_code
_entity_poly.pdbx_strand_id
1 'polypeptide(L)'
;MIFSRLFSPAHTSSDPQKRLQAIAGLSVSKPAERSALHELAFNDSNSDVSLAALEKLDSFPLWMKMSQTARDDKIRRRAVARVESAIIDADNADISADDQYEYVLKQAPAELARRLVESPRRETLTDAQVFALLEKIGRSDYTREFFGAFASVPMQMRIAEQCDDAVLLGRLLKKTDDAQVQTFIQDKLSTLQEAAEKPVRTEQAYTLVLSKLQAVTDRFDYEDVDARLQACAEELDALSADLPVLAENVVATITEKQSRLLVRAQQHRDRLKVDWDAQQAERALQQEWLSFKTALSAAAEKVVWLFNERLSEATLSDVESVNDAVRELEGKADSFAQLKPAEERQALADTINELAGKLDAFSAQQQIAIRLNAVLSDAERAAADAGGAENIDDEVWRALAGRWAEHKDLLFPVADALKQRWSVLSKAKKREQTQRRVAQNNTLKQVRRLSSVVSNLIDTGRFRAAMTRFTELQTLYDALDETNRLSVERKYGQLTEEIARLEGWQTYLAAPRKPAMLEEARQLAATAPADIAARAAAIKQLRKQWQSLATSQDKDEADIAFDEALEQAFAPCRAHYAEQEQQRLAAQQKREGLISELSSLTPACDVPASLAKQLDKLRQRWRDAGAVDKPVYEALRKRWDAALAPLSDSVNQWFNDNRVRKQAIIEQARSLASQEDSASVSEQAKALQVEWKNTGHAGKRHESRLWQTFKSINDELFARVKEQRDAVAQEENAQLNTLLEQVKVVGKSVKQHPEEMDAALVPVVEAMQTLDARKQAVVQQRIDRLRKNAQQQVQDQALDDRKTAMLSLHDVMKSWLANDTLPVDSDAWASLPKAWRNALTGQSAADKSRDWYTHVLELKLNIDAAPSLQAERRDVQLALMTAKLEKGDDISFSEALCAWLGHGKPGDAEFRRLLQIIGQVQENAVLLKEVV
;
A
#
# COMPACT_ATOMS: atom_id res chain seq x y z
N MET A 1 -6.50 -98.58 115.22
CA MET A 1 -5.68 -97.43 115.65
C MET A 1 -6.59 -96.22 115.90
N ILE A 2 -6.87 -95.86 117.15
CA ILE A 2 -7.92 -94.89 117.55
C ILE A 2 -7.36 -93.49 117.91
N PHE A 3 -6.03 -93.29 117.92
CA PHE A 3 -5.41 -92.03 118.36
C PHE A 3 -5.00 -91.03 117.25
N SER A 4 -5.25 -91.29 115.97
CA SER A 4 -4.91 -90.33 114.89
C SER A 4 -5.98 -89.28 114.59
N ARG A 5 -7.16 -89.33 115.24
CA ARG A 5 -8.27 -88.38 115.02
C ARG A 5 -8.33 -87.21 116.00
N LEU A 6 -7.42 -87.10 116.97
CA LEU A 6 -7.41 -86.00 117.95
C LEU A 6 -6.46 -84.84 117.61
N PHE A 7 -5.57 -84.98 116.62
CA PHE A 7 -4.65 -83.90 116.20
C PHE A 7 -4.60 -83.80 114.67
N SER A 8 -5.66 -83.26 114.05
CA SER A 8 -5.57 -82.82 112.65
C SER A 8 -4.73 -81.53 112.60
N PRO A 9 -3.82 -81.38 111.62
CA PRO A 9 -3.00 -80.16 111.49
C PRO A 9 -3.88 -78.91 111.48
N ALA A 10 -3.49 -77.86 112.22
CA ALA A 10 -4.32 -76.66 112.42
C ALA A 10 -4.78 -76.00 111.11
N HIS A 11 -3.98 -76.14 110.05
CA HIS A 11 -4.26 -75.64 108.70
C HIS A 11 -5.36 -76.41 107.96
N THR A 12 -5.83 -77.56 108.46
CA THR A 12 -6.95 -78.34 107.92
C THR A 12 -8.25 -78.17 108.73
N SER A 13 -8.25 -77.27 109.73
CA SER A 13 -9.43 -76.99 110.55
C SER A 13 -10.60 -76.50 109.71
N SER A 14 -11.85 -76.85 110.06
CA SER A 14 -13.04 -76.30 109.41
C SER A 14 -13.23 -74.80 109.66
N ASP A 15 -12.62 -74.26 110.71
CA ASP A 15 -12.68 -72.84 111.09
C ASP A 15 -11.63 -72.00 110.33
N PRO A 16 -12.04 -71.03 109.48
CA PRO A 16 -11.13 -70.18 108.72
C PRO A 16 -10.16 -69.36 109.57
N GLN A 17 -10.57 -68.89 110.76
CA GLN A 17 -9.67 -68.11 111.62
C GLN A 17 -8.50 -68.95 112.15
N LYS A 18 -8.74 -70.23 112.42
CA LYS A 18 -7.69 -71.17 112.82
C LYS A 18 -6.74 -71.50 111.67
N ARG A 19 -7.25 -71.61 110.43
CA ARG A 19 -6.40 -71.78 109.24
C ARG A 19 -5.54 -70.54 108.97
N LEU A 20 -6.10 -69.33 109.11
CA LEU A 20 -5.34 -68.07 109.03
C LEU A 20 -4.21 -67.98 110.06
N GLN A 21 -4.50 -68.33 111.32
CA GLN A 21 -3.46 -68.39 112.37
C GLN A 21 -2.40 -69.47 112.09
N ALA A 22 -2.81 -70.61 111.52
CA ALA A 22 -1.88 -71.67 111.15
C ALA A 22 -0.90 -71.24 110.04
N ILE A 23 -1.35 -70.43 109.06
CA ILE A 23 -0.49 -69.90 107.99
C ILE A 23 0.70 -69.12 108.55
N ALA A 24 0.53 -68.38 109.66
CA ALA A 24 1.63 -67.64 110.28
C ALA A 24 2.78 -68.55 110.73
N GLY A 25 2.45 -69.76 111.21
CA GLY A 25 3.40 -70.76 111.70
C GLY A 25 3.93 -71.76 110.66
N LEU A 26 3.40 -71.77 109.43
CA LEU A 26 3.90 -72.59 108.33
C LEU A 26 5.11 -71.94 107.65
N SER A 27 6.14 -72.75 107.38
CA SER A 27 7.37 -72.31 106.71
C SER A 27 7.39 -72.67 105.23
N VAL A 28 7.75 -71.70 104.39
CA VAL A 28 7.94 -71.88 102.94
C VAL A 28 9.20 -72.70 102.61
N SER A 29 10.16 -72.78 103.55
CA SER A 29 11.41 -73.53 103.37
C SER A 29 11.26 -75.04 103.60
N LYS A 30 10.16 -75.49 104.18
CA LYS A 30 9.89 -76.92 104.43
C LYS A 30 8.93 -77.47 103.37
N PRO A 31 9.30 -78.52 102.60
CA PRO A 31 8.48 -78.99 101.48
C PRO A 31 7.04 -79.36 101.83
N ALA A 32 6.82 -80.07 102.94
CA ALA A 32 5.48 -80.49 103.36
C ALA A 32 4.60 -79.30 103.78
N GLU A 33 5.17 -78.32 104.48
CA GLU A 33 4.46 -77.12 104.93
C GLU A 33 4.20 -76.16 103.75
N ARG A 34 5.14 -76.06 102.81
CA ARG A 34 4.96 -75.34 101.55
C ARG A 34 3.84 -75.93 100.70
N SER A 35 3.77 -77.27 100.59
CA SER A 35 2.67 -77.94 99.89
C SER A 35 1.32 -77.64 100.54
N ALA A 36 1.26 -77.58 101.88
CA ALA A 36 0.05 -77.19 102.59
C ALA A 36 -0.34 -75.72 102.30
N LEU A 37 0.63 -74.80 102.23
CA LEU A 37 0.38 -73.43 101.81
C LEU A 37 -0.13 -73.35 100.35
N HIS A 38 0.40 -74.17 99.43
CA HIS A 38 -0.12 -74.25 98.06
C HIS A 38 -1.57 -74.73 98.02
N GLU A 39 -1.91 -75.77 98.76
CA GLU A 39 -3.30 -76.25 98.82
C GLU A 39 -4.24 -75.16 99.37
N LEU A 40 -3.84 -74.45 100.44
CA LEU A 40 -4.62 -73.33 100.98
C LEU A 40 -4.74 -72.16 100.00
N ALA A 41 -3.67 -71.85 99.26
CA ALA A 41 -3.63 -70.76 98.30
C ALA A 41 -4.58 -70.97 97.11
N PHE A 42 -4.72 -72.20 96.62
CA PHE A 42 -5.47 -72.50 95.39
C PHE A 42 -6.85 -73.13 95.63
N ASN A 43 -7.03 -73.86 96.72
CA ASN A 43 -8.20 -74.73 96.92
C ASN A 43 -9.00 -74.44 98.21
N ASP A 44 -8.67 -73.40 98.99
CA ASP A 44 -9.45 -73.04 100.18
C ASP A 44 -10.76 -72.34 99.81
N SER A 45 -11.82 -72.60 100.59
CA SER A 45 -13.14 -72.01 100.38
C SER A 45 -13.24 -70.56 100.88
N ASN A 46 -12.29 -70.08 101.69
CA ASN A 46 -12.28 -68.73 102.24
C ASN A 46 -11.21 -67.86 101.58
N SER A 47 -11.63 -66.72 101.03
CA SER A 47 -10.76 -65.81 100.27
C SER A 47 -9.59 -65.27 101.08
N ASP A 48 -9.77 -65.01 102.37
CA ASP A 48 -8.73 -64.43 103.22
C ASP A 48 -7.65 -65.47 103.56
N VAL A 49 -8.05 -66.74 103.72
CA VAL A 49 -7.11 -67.86 103.93
C VAL A 49 -6.25 -68.08 102.69
N SER A 50 -6.85 -68.11 101.49
CA SER A 50 -6.11 -68.24 100.24
C SER A 50 -5.17 -67.06 99.98
N LEU A 51 -5.61 -65.84 100.26
CA LEU A 51 -4.77 -64.65 100.13
C LEU A 51 -3.60 -64.65 101.11
N ALA A 52 -3.83 -65.00 102.39
CA ALA A 52 -2.76 -65.10 103.38
C ALA A 52 -1.76 -66.20 103.01
N ALA A 53 -2.21 -67.31 102.41
CA ALA A 53 -1.32 -68.37 101.94
C ALA A 53 -0.50 -67.93 100.71
N LEU A 54 -1.12 -67.19 99.77
CA LEU A 54 -0.41 -66.59 98.63
C LEU A 54 0.60 -65.53 99.07
N GLU A 55 0.25 -64.66 100.01
CA GLU A 55 1.15 -63.67 100.62
C GLU A 55 2.29 -64.34 101.37
N LYS A 56 2.04 -65.50 102.01
CA LYS A 56 3.10 -66.27 102.69
C LYS A 56 4.04 -66.95 101.70
N LEU A 57 3.52 -67.47 100.58
CA LEU A 57 4.31 -68.10 99.52
C LEU A 57 5.12 -67.09 98.70
N ASP A 58 4.63 -65.84 98.62
CA ASP A 58 5.19 -64.68 97.91
C ASP A 58 5.92 -65.04 96.63
N SER A 59 5.19 -65.64 95.68
CA SER A 59 5.76 -66.15 94.43
C SER A 59 5.01 -65.60 93.25
N PHE A 60 5.71 -64.84 92.40
CA PHE A 60 5.11 -64.19 91.22
C PHE A 60 4.38 -65.17 90.29
N PRO A 61 4.92 -66.36 89.92
CA PRO A 61 4.17 -67.32 89.11
C PRO A 61 2.86 -67.81 89.75
N LEU A 62 2.78 -67.86 91.08
CA LEU A 62 1.56 -68.25 91.78
C LEU A 62 0.53 -67.12 91.78
N TRP A 63 0.98 -65.89 92.01
CA TRP A 63 0.14 -64.70 91.87
C TRP A 63 -0.37 -64.52 90.43
N MET A 64 0.48 -64.75 89.44
CA MET A 64 0.13 -64.75 88.02
C MET A 64 -0.90 -65.83 87.71
N LYS A 65 -0.69 -67.06 88.19
CA LYS A 65 -1.65 -68.14 87.98
C LYS A 65 -3.00 -67.80 88.62
N MET A 66 -3.01 -67.26 89.83
CA MET A 66 -4.25 -66.88 90.53
C MET A 66 -4.95 -65.66 89.91
N SER A 67 -4.23 -64.71 89.31
CA SER A 67 -4.86 -63.60 88.58
C SER A 67 -5.68 -64.11 87.38
N GLN A 68 -5.28 -65.24 86.80
CA GLN A 68 -5.93 -65.88 85.65
C GLN A 68 -7.01 -66.90 86.06
N THR A 69 -6.76 -67.71 87.10
CA THR A 69 -7.59 -68.89 87.40
C THR A 69 -8.49 -68.75 88.64
N ALA A 70 -8.31 -67.72 89.47
CA ALA A 70 -9.12 -67.55 90.67
C ALA A 70 -10.59 -67.28 90.31
N ARG A 71 -11.50 -68.10 90.86
CA ARG A 71 -12.95 -67.95 90.69
C ARG A 71 -13.53 -66.84 91.58
N ASP A 72 -12.91 -66.60 92.73
CA ASP A 72 -13.28 -65.57 93.68
C ASP A 72 -12.75 -64.20 93.24
N ASP A 73 -13.62 -63.20 93.19
CA ASP A 73 -13.29 -61.85 92.72
C ASP A 73 -12.30 -61.11 93.63
N LYS A 74 -12.36 -61.35 94.95
CA LYS A 74 -11.46 -60.70 95.90
C LYS A 74 -10.05 -61.23 95.74
N ILE A 75 -9.89 -62.55 95.58
CA ILE A 75 -8.57 -63.16 95.31
C ILE A 75 -8.04 -62.68 93.96
N ARG A 76 -8.86 -62.74 92.92
CA ARG A 76 -8.47 -62.36 91.55
C ARG A 76 -8.01 -60.91 91.46
N ARG A 77 -8.76 -59.95 92.03
CA ARG A 77 -8.39 -58.52 92.02
C ARG A 77 -7.08 -58.26 92.74
N ARG A 78 -6.86 -58.92 93.88
CA ARG A 78 -5.61 -58.76 94.65
C ARG A 78 -4.43 -59.41 93.94
N ALA A 79 -4.64 -60.56 93.30
CA ALA A 79 -3.63 -61.21 92.48
C ALA A 79 -3.27 -60.39 91.22
N VAL A 80 -4.26 -59.82 90.52
CA VAL A 80 -4.03 -58.87 89.41
C VAL A 80 -3.24 -57.65 89.91
N ALA A 81 -3.65 -57.02 91.02
CA ALA A 81 -2.96 -55.87 91.57
C ALA A 81 -1.49 -56.17 91.93
N ARG A 82 -1.22 -57.36 92.49
CA ARG A 82 0.14 -57.82 92.82
C ARG A 82 0.99 -58.09 91.58
N VAL A 83 0.39 -58.64 90.53
CA VAL A 83 1.05 -58.88 89.23
C VAL A 83 1.35 -57.56 88.53
N GLU A 84 0.38 -56.64 88.47
CA GLU A 84 0.57 -55.31 87.88
C GLU A 84 1.62 -54.48 88.63
N SER A 85 1.60 -54.50 89.97
CA SER A 85 2.63 -53.82 90.77
C SER A 85 4.01 -54.42 90.52
N ALA A 86 4.13 -55.75 90.45
CA ALA A 86 5.39 -56.42 90.17
C ALA A 86 5.94 -56.17 88.75
N ILE A 87 5.08 -55.78 87.79
CA ILE A 87 5.48 -55.40 86.43
C ILE A 87 5.95 -53.94 86.38
N ILE A 88 5.34 -53.04 87.17
CA ILE A 88 5.62 -51.59 87.12
C ILE A 88 6.71 -51.18 88.11
N ASP A 89 6.74 -51.77 89.31
CA ASP A 89 7.65 -51.36 90.39
C ASP A 89 9.09 -51.83 90.09
N ALA A 90 10.02 -50.88 90.04
CA ALA A 90 11.41 -51.14 89.67
C ALA A 90 12.13 -52.11 90.64
N ASP A 91 11.81 -52.06 91.93
CA ASP A 91 12.54 -52.75 93.01
C ASP A 91 12.20 -54.25 93.19
N ASN A 92 11.27 -54.79 92.40
CA ASN A 92 10.79 -56.16 92.61
C ASN A 92 11.55 -57.20 91.75
N ALA A 93 12.51 -57.91 92.34
CA ALA A 93 13.48 -58.78 91.64
C ALA A 93 12.94 -60.16 91.14
N ASP A 94 11.63 -60.39 91.19
CA ASP A 94 11.03 -61.72 91.00
C ASP A 94 10.65 -62.09 89.54
N ILE A 95 10.88 -61.20 88.55
CA ILE A 95 10.60 -61.47 87.12
C ILE A 95 11.73 -60.96 86.21
N SER A 96 12.05 -61.73 85.15
CA SER A 96 13.01 -61.29 84.12
C SER A 96 12.38 -60.26 83.17
N ALA A 97 13.20 -59.37 82.60
CA ALA A 97 12.74 -58.36 81.64
C ALA A 97 12.08 -58.99 80.40
N ASP A 98 12.56 -60.16 79.96
CA ASP A 98 12.03 -60.87 78.79
C ASP A 98 10.68 -61.52 79.08
N ASP A 99 10.53 -62.18 80.24
CA ASP A 99 9.25 -62.78 80.66
C ASP A 99 8.19 -61.68 80.91
N GLN A 100 8.62 -60.54 81.45
CA GLN A 100 7.79 -59.36 81.63
C GLN A 100 7.31 -58.82 80.29
N TYR A 101 8.22 -58.61 79.33
CA TYR A 101 7.88 -58.14 77.99
C TYR A 101 6.93 -59.11 77.28
N GLU A 102 7.21 -60.42 77.34
CA GLU A 102 6.39 -61.43 76.69
C GLU A 102 4.97 -61.47 77.29
N TYR A 103 4.83 -61.40 78.61
CA TYR A 103 3.54 -61.30 79.28
C TYR A 103 2.80 -60.02 78.87
N VAL A 104 3.47 -58.88 78.92
CA VAL A 104 2.84 -57.58 78.64
C VAL A 104 2.46 -57.44 77.16
N LEU A 105 3.24 -58.00 76.24
CA LEU A 105 2.93 -58.01 74.81
C LEU A 105 1.83 -59.03 74.46
N LYS A 106 1.84 -60.24 75.02
CA LYS A 106 0.91 -61.30 74.58
C LYS A 106 -0.38 -61.40 75.39
N GLN A 107 -0.34 -61.11 76.69
CA GLN A 107 -1.41 -61.48 77.62
C GLN A 107 -2.01 -60.29 78.40
N ALA A 108 -1.23 -59.25 78.68
CA ALA A 108 -1.72 -58.11 79.45
C ALA A 108 -2.70 -57.21 78.68
N PRO A 109 -3.59 -56.48 79.38
CA PRO A 109 -4.38 -55.39 78.79
C PRO A 109 -3.49 -54.27 78.25
N ALA A 110 -3.94 -53.56 77.21
CA ALA A 110 -3.22 -52.43 76.62
C ALA A 110 -2.88 -51.33 77.64
N GLU A 111 -3.72 -51.14 78.66
CA GLU A 111 -3.48 -50.17 79.73
C GLU A 111 -2.26 -50.53 80.59
N LEU A 112 -1.97 -51.82 80.77
CA LEU A 112 -0.77 -52.24 81.49
C LEU A 112 0.49 -52.05 80.64
N ALA A 113 0.39 -52.27 79.32
CA ALA A 113 1.46 -51.96 78.38
C ALA A 113 1.78 -50.45 78.38
N ARG A 114 0.75 -49.60 78.39
CA ARG A 114 0.87 -48.15 78.54
C ARG A 114 1.61 -47.79 79.83
N ARG A 115 1.13 -48.27 80.98
CA ARG A 115 1.74 -47.99 82.28
C ARG A 115 3.18 -48.48 82.38
N LEU A 116 3.53 -49.60 81.73
CA LEU A 116 4.91 -50.09 81.67
C LEU A 116 5.81 -49.14 80.87
N VAL A 117 5.36 -48.72 79.69
CA VAL A 117 6.12 -47.83 78.79
C VAL A 117 6.27 -46.42 79.38
N GLU A 118 5.39 -46.00 80.28
CA GLU A 118 5.48 -44.74 81.04
C GLU A 118 6.31 -44.87 82.33
N SER A 119 6.60 -46.09 82.78
CA SER A 119 7.30 -46.35 84.04
C SER A 119 8.83 -46.28 83.90
N PRO A 120 9.58 -46.08 85.00
CA PRO A 120 11.04 -46.15 85.00
C PRO A 120 11.60 -47.50 84.49
N ARG A 121 10.82 -48.59 84.62
CA ARG A 121 11.20 -49.91 84.11
C ARG A 121 11.30 -49.99 82.60
N ARG A 122 10.81 -49.00 81.84
CA ARG A 122 10.98 -48.96 80.38
C ARG A 122 12.45 -49.10 79.95
N GLU A 123 13.39 -48.58 80.73
CA GLU A 123 14.83 -48.68 80.42
C GLU A 123 15.35 -50.12 80.32
N THR A 124 14.61 -51.09 80.86
CA THR A 124 14.91 -52.52 80.72
C THR A 124 14.46 -53.13 79.38
N LEU A 125 13.69 -52.37 78.58
CA LEU A 125 13.19 -52.77 77.27
C LEU A 125 14.05 -52.17 76.16
N THR A 126 14.24 -52.93 75.08
CA THR A 126 14.86 -52.44 73.84
C THR A 126 13.91 -51.54 73.06
N ASP A 127 14.45 -50.70 72.18
CA ASP A 127 13.64 -49.81 71.35
C ASP A 127 12.62 -50.56 70.47
N ALA A 128 12.99 -51.74 69.97
CA ALA A 128 12.10 -52.60 69.20
C ALA A 128 10.94 -53.16 70.06
N GLN A 129 11.21 -53.49 71.31
CA GLN A 129 10.21 -53.96 72.27
C GLN A 129 9.23 -52.84 72.63
N VAL A 130 9.74 -51.63 72.89
CA VAL A 130 8.91 -50.44 73.15
C VAL A 130 8.01 -50.15 71.94
N PHE A 131 8.55 -50.20 70.72
CA PHE A 131 7.77 -49.96 69.51
C PHE A 131 6.63 -50.99 69.32
N ALA A 132 6.90 -52.28 69.51
CA ALA A 132 5.87 -53.33 69.45
C ALA A 132 4.78 -53.15 70.53
N LEU A 133 5.13 -52.61 71.71
CA LEU A 133 4.15 -52.26 72.74
C LEU A 133 3.30 -51.04 72.33
N LEU A 134 3.89 -50.04 71.65
CA LEU A 134 3.15 -48.90 71.11
C LEU A 134 2.13 -49.34 70.04
N GLU A 135 2.50 -50.28 69.16
CA GLU A 135 1.57 -50.89 68.20
C GLU A 135 0.41 -51.60 68.92
N LYS A 136 0.71 -52.35 70.00
CA LYS A 136 -0.32 -53.00 70.83
C LYS A 136 -1.27 -52.01 71.51
N ILE A 137 -0.79 -50.84 71.91
CA ILE A 137 -1.62 -49.78 72.53
C ILE A 137 -2.54 -49.12 71.49
N GLY A 138 -2.10 -49.02 70.24
CA GLY A 138 -2.96 -48.85 69.08
C GLY A 138 -3.73 -47.52 69.00
N ARG A 139 -3.07 -46.37 69.21
CA ARG A 139 -3.63 -45.03 68.95
C ARG A 139 -2.55 -44.00 68.57
N SER A 140 -2.71 -43.32 67.43
CA SER A 140 -1.81 -42.24 66.96
C SER A 140 -1.67 -41.07 67.95
N ASP A 141 -2.73 -40.78 68.70
CA ASP A 141 -2.72 -39.73 69.72
C ASP A 141 -1.82 -40.09 70.91
N TYR A 142 -1.80 -41.37 71.30
CA TYR A 142 -0.91 -41.84 72.34
C TYR A 142 0.54 -41.88 71.86
N THR A 143 0.80 -42.32 70.62
CA THR A 143 2.15 -42.26 70.04
C THR A 143 2.71 -40.83 70.07
N ARG A 144 1.87 -39.82 69.83
CA ARG A 144 2.24 -38.40 69.95
C ARG A 144 2.55 -37.98 71.39
N GLU A 145 1.74 -38.42 72.35
CA GLU A 145 1.95 -38.17 73.78
C GLU A 145 3.25 -38.83 74.25
N PHE A 146 3.45 -40.10 73.91
CA PHE A 146 4.66 -40.87 74.18
C PHE A 146 5.91 -40.23 73.57
N PHE A 147 5.83 -39.81 72.31
CA PHE A 147 6.93 -39.17 71.58
C PHE A 147 7.45 -37.93 72.30
N GLY A 148 6.57 -37.06 72.79
CA GLY A 148 6.97 -35.81 73.44
C GLY A 148 7.29 -35.95 74.93
N ALA A 149 6.58 -36.81 75.66
CA ALA A 149 6.71 -36.88 77.12
C ALA A 149 7.70 -37.95 77.60
N PHE A 150 7.95 -38.99 76.81
CA PHE A 150 8.66 -40.17 77.28
C PHE A 150 9.80 -40.60 76.35
N ALA A 151 9.68 -40.51 75.02
CA ALA A 151 10.67 -41.02 74.08
C ALA A 151 12.05 -40.29 74.18
N SER A 152 13.14 -41.04 74.10
CA SER A 152 14.50 -40.51 73.93
C SER A 152 14.73 -40.02 72.49
N VAL A 153 15.77 -39.21 72.25
CA VAL A 153 16.10 -38.70 70.90
C VAL A 153 16.22 -39.84 69.84
N PRO A 154 16.94 -40.95 70.09
CA PRO A 154 16.97 -42.09 69.15
C PRO A 154 15.60 -42.71 68.90
N MET A 155 14.75 -42.82 69.93
CA MET A 155 13.39 -43.34 69.82
C MET A 155 12.49 -42.39 69.03
N GLN A 156 12.61 -41.07 69.23
CA GLN A 156 11.91 -40.07 68.43
C GLN A 156 12.29 -40.17 66.95
N MET A 157 13.58 -40.28 66.63
CA MET A 157 14.04 -40.47 65.25
C MET A 157 13.45 -41.75 64.63
N ARG A 158 13.43 -42.86 65.37
CA ARG A 158 12.87 -44.14 64.90
C ARG A 158 11.36 -44.08 64.67
N ILE A 159 10.61 -43.43 65.56
CA ILE A 159 9.17 -43.21 65.40
C ILE A 159 8.89 -42.33 64.16
N ALA A 160 9.69 -41.28 63.93
CA ALA A 160 9.58 -40.44 62.74
C ALA A 160 9.94 -41.20 61.46
N GLU A 161 11.00 -42.02 61.50
CA GLU A 161 11.47 -42.84 60.37
C GLU A 161 10.41 -43.84 59.91
N GLN A 162 9.62 -44.40 60.83
CA GLN A 162 8.58 -45.38 60.50
C GLN A 162 7.18 -44.75 60.27
N CYS A 163 7.05 -43.44 60.42
CA CYS A 163 5.79 -42.73 60.18
C CYS A 163 5.75 -42.14 58.76
N ASP A 164 4.82 -42.61 57.92
CA ASP A 164 4.64 -42.10 56.55
C ASP A 164 3.43 -41.16 56.41
N ASP A 165 2.76 -40.86 57.53
CA ASP A 165 1.66 -39.89 57.57
C ASP A 165 2.23 -38.48 57.82
N ALA A 166 2.22 -37.65 56.76
CA ALA A 166 2.67 -36.27 56.81
C ALA A 166 1.90 -35.41 57.83
N VAL A 167 0.62 -35.69 58.08
CA VAL A 167 -0.18 -34.97 59.08
C VAL A 167 0.30 -35.34 60.49
N LEU A 168 0.59 -36.62 60.73
CA LEU A 168 1.12 -37.09 62.01
C LEU A 168 2.55 -36.57 62.25
N LEU A 169 3.45 -36.67 61.26
CA LEU A 169 4.81 -36.10 61.32
C LEU A 169 4.78 -34.60 61.64
N GLY A 170 3.91 -33.82 60.99
CA GLY A 170 3.74 -32.39 61.31
C GLY A 170 3.22 -32.13 62.72
N ARG A 171 2.47 -33.07 63.33
CA ARG A 171 2.05 -33.00 64.74
C ARG A 171 3.15 -33.43 65.71
N LEU A 172 4.04 -34.36 65.31
CA LEU A 172 5.21 -34.80 66.07
C LEU A 172 6.31 -33.74 66.10
N LEU A 173 6.50 -33.01 65.00
CA LEU A 173 7.42 -31.87 64.92
C LEU A 173 7.16 -30.84 66.03
N LYS A 174 5.87 -30.61 66.35
CA LYS A 174 5.43 -29.69 67.41
C LYS A 174 5.59 -30.25 68.84
N LYS A 175 6.13 -31.46 68.99
CA LYS A 175 6.24 -32.19 70.27
C LYS A 175 7.68 -32.51 70.66
N THR A 176 8.66 -32.02 69.91
CA THR A 176 10.08 -32.13 70.24
C THR A 176 10.75 -30.76 70.11
N ASP A 177 11.65 -30.45 71.06
CA ASP A 177 12.48 -29.25 71.05
C ASP A 177 13.93 -29.58 70.61
N ASP A 178 14.20 -30.85 70.26
CA ASP A 178 15.53 -31.29 69.81
C ASP A 178 15.76 -30.96 68.33
N ALA A 179 16.86 -30.25 68.05
CA ALA A 179 17.17 -29.77 66.71
C ALA A 179 17.42 -30.90 65.70
N GLN A 180 18.01 -32.02 66.10
CA GLN A 180 18.31 -33.14 65.19
C GLN A 180 17.02 -33.84 64.76
N VAL A 181 16.10 -34.04 65.70
CA VAL A 181 14.79 -34.64 65.42
C VAL A 181 13.91 -33.71 64.58
N GLN A 182 13.95 -32.40 64.85
CA GLN A 182 13.22 -31.42 64.04
C GLN A 182 13.69 -31.40 62.59
N THR A 183 15.00 -31.36 62.34
CA THR A 183 15.56 -31.41 60.98
C THR A 183 15.16 -32.72 60.28
N PHE A 184 15.29 -33.86 60.95
CA PHE A 184 14.91 -35.16 60.37
C PHE A 184 13.43 -35.23 59.96
N ILE A 185 12.52 -34.78 60.85
CA ILE A 185 11.08 -34.74 60.53
C ILE A 185 10.79 -33.77 59.39
N GLN A 186 11.46 -32.61 59.36
CA GLN A 186 11.28 -31.61 58.30
C GLN A 186 11.77 -32.13 56.94
N ASP A 187 12.92 -32.80 56.90
CA ASP A 187 13.46 -33.42 55.69
C ASP A 187 12.54 -34.55 55.20
N LYS A 188 12.04 -35.40 56.12
CA LYS A 188 11.08 -36.45 55.77
C LYS A 188 9.75 -35.88 55.27
N LEU A 189 9.23 -34.83 55.89
CA LEU A 189 8.04 -34.12 55.42
C LEU A 189 8.24 -33.55 54.02
N SER A 190 9.39 -32.91 53.76
CA SER A 190 9.72 -32.37 52.43
C SER A 190 9.81 -33.46 51.36
N THR A 191 10.37 -34.63 51.72
CA THR A 191 10.48 -35.79 50.84
C THR A 191 9.10 -36.35 50.49
N LEU A 192 8.22 -36.49 51.48
CA LEU A 192 6.83 -36.95 51.27
C LEU A 192 6.00 -35.94 50.46
N GLN A 193 6.20 -34.64 50.67
CA GLN A 193 5.55 -33.58 49.89
C GLN A 193 6.01 -33.62 48.42
N GLU A 194 7.32 -33.65 48.17
CA GLU A 194 7.84 -33.72 46.80
C GLU A 194 7.41 -35.01 46.09
N ALA A 195 7.37 -36.16 46.79
CA ALA A 195 6.86 -37.42 46.26
C ALA A 195 5.36 -37.36 45.90
N ALA A 196 4.56 -36.58 46.63
CA ALA A 196 3.14 -36.38 46.33
C ALA A 196 2.91 -35.35 45.21
N GLU A 197 3.70 -34.28 45.15
CA GLU A 197 3.52 -33.18 44.20
C GLU A 197 4.15 -33.46 42.83
N LYS A 198 5.27 -34.19 42.77
CA LYS A 198 5.99 -34.46 41.51
C LYS A 198 5.11 -35.17 40.45
N PRO A 199 4.30 -36.21 40.76
CA PRO A 199 3.38 -36.81 39.80
C PRO A 199 2.35 -35.79 39.28
N VAL A 200 1.75 -34.99 40.17
CA VAL A 200 0.72 -34.01 39.81
C VAL A 200 1.29 -32.93 38.88
N ARG A 201 2.47 -32.39 39.20
CA ARG A 201 3.15 -31.40 38.36
C ARG A 201 3.51 -31.98 36.99
N THR A 202 3.98 -33.22 36.94
CA THR A 202 4.35 -33.91 35.70
C THR A 202 3.12 -34.13 34.82
N GLU A 203 2.00 -34.58 35.39
CA GLU A 203 0.73 -34.74 34.65
C GLU A 203 0.19 -33.41 34.11
N GLN A 204 0.27 -32.33 34.91
CA GLN A 204 -0.11 -30.98 34.47
C GLN A 204 0.78 -30.47 33.33
N ALA A 205 2.09 -30.71 33.41
CA ALA A 205 3.03 -30.35 32.35
C ALA A 205 2.69 -31.07 31.04
N TYR A 206 2.46 -32.39 31.07
CA TYR A 206 2.01 -33.14 29.90
C TYR A 206 0.68 -32.63 29.34
N THR A 207 -0.29 -32.36 30.21
CA THR A 207 -1.59 -31.81 29.80
C THR A 207 -1.42 -30.47 29.07
N LEU A 208 -0.54 -29.60 29.57
CA LEU A 208 -0.24 -28.32 28.93
C LEU A 208 0.38 -28.52 27.55
N VAL A 209 1.41 -29.36 27.40
CA VAL A 209 2.06 -29.59 26.10
C VAL A 209 1.11 -30.26 25.10
N LEU A 210 0.27 -31.21 25.53
CA LEU A 210 -0.75 -31.81 24.69
C LEU A 210 -1.79 -30.77 24.23
N SER A 211 -2.15 -29.81 25.07
CA SER A 211 -3.05 -28.72 24.68
C SER A 211 -2.40 -27.76 23.65
N LYS A 212 -1.11 -27.43 23.82
CA LYS A 212 -0.34 -26.69 22.81
C LYS A 212 -0.30 -27.44 21.48
N LEU A 213 -0.02 -28.74 21.51
CA LEU A 213 0.06 -29.59 20.32
C LEU A 213 -1.31 -29.68 19.60
N GLN A 214 -2.41 -29.74 20.34
CA GLN A 214 -3.74 -29.67 19.75
C GLN A 214 -3.99 -28.32 19.05
N ALA A 215 -3.60 -27.21 19.68
CA ALA A 215 -3.74 -25.87 19.11
C ALA A 215 -2.91 -25.63 17.85
N VAL A 216 -1.85 -26.42 17.60
CA VAL A 216 -1.09 -26.39 16.33
C VAL A 216 -2.01 -26.70 15.14
N THR A 217 -3.01 -27.57 15.31
CA THR A 217 -3.92 -27.96 14.22
C THR A 217 -4.92 -26.87 13.82
N ASP A 218 -5.07 -25.82 14.64
CA ASP A 218 -5.97 -24.69 14.36
C ASP A 218 -5.25 -23.51 13.67
N ARG A 219 -3.96 -23.64 13.38
CA ARG A 219 -3.11 -22.63 12.72
C ARG A 219 -2.92 -22.98 11.24
N PHE A 220 -2.69 -21.99 10.38
CA PHE A 220 -2.62 -22.20 8.93
C PHE A 220 -1.32 -21.72 8.28
N ASP A 221 -0.43 -21.08 9.05
CA ASP A 221 0.89 -20.68 8.57
C ASP A 221 1.88 -21.84 8.75
N TYR A 222 2.46 -22.32 7.65
CA TYR A 222 3.38 -23.46 7.67
C TYR A 222 4.60 -23.22 8.57
N GLU A 223 5.21 -22.03 8.54
CA GLU A 223 6.43 -21.75 9.30
C GLU A 223 6.14 -21.70 10.81
N ASP A 224 5.03 -21.06 11.21
CA ASP A 224 4.57 -21.04 12.61
C ASP A 224 4.19 -22.44 13.10
N VAL A 225 3.49 -23.22 12.25
CA VAL A 225 3.08 -24.60 12.55
C VAL A 225 4.29 -25.52 12.72
N ASP A 226 5.26 -25.49 11.80
CA ASP A 226 6.47 -26.35 11.89
C ASP A 226 7.32 -25.99 13.11
N ALA A 227 7.53 -24.70 13.38
CA ALA A 227 8.30 -24.26 14.55
C ALA A 227 7.62 -24.66 15.88
N ARG A 228 6.31 -24.49 16.00
CA ARG A 228 5.57 -24.87 17.21
C ARG A 228 5.50 -26.39 17.40
N LEU A 229 5.38 -27.15 16.32
CA LEU A 229 5.42 -28.61 16.36
C LEU A 229 6.77 -29.11 16.86
N GLN A 230 7.87 -28.52 16.37
CA GLN A 230 9.23 -28.81 16.86
C GLN A 230 9.38 -28.47 18.34
N ALA A 231 8.94 -27.28 18.77
CA ALA A 231 8.99 -26.89 20.18
C ALA A 231 8.17 -27.83 21.08
N CYS A 232 6.97 -28.24 20.65
CA CYS A 232 6.17 -29.21 21.41
C CYS A 232 6.84 -30.59 21.47
N ALA A 233 7.52 -31.02 20.40
CA ALA A 233 8.27 -32.27 20.38
C ALA A 233 9.46 -32.24 21.35
N GLU A 234 10.19 -31.13 21.41
CA GLU A 234 11.29 -30.92 22.37
C GLU A 234 10.78 -30.90 23.82
N GLU A 235 9.66 -30.20 24.10
CA GLU A 235 9.03 -30.18 25.43
C GLU A 235 8.56 -31.59 25.85
N LEU A 236 7.99 -32.37 24.94
CA LEU A 236 7.56 -33.76 25.21
C LEU A 236 8.77 -34.69 25.46
N ASP A 237 9.85 -34.53 24.70
CA ASP A 237 11.07 -35.33 24.88
C ASP A 237 11.72 -35.05 26.23
N ALA A 238 11.78 -33.78 26.65
CA ALA A 238 12.29 -33.39 27.96
C ALA A 238 11.45 -33.97 29.11
N LEU A 239 10.13 -34.01 28.97
CA LEU A 239 9.22 -34.57 29.98
C LEU A 239 9.22 -36.11 30.01
N SER A 240 9.79 -36.79 29.00
CA SER A 240 9.74 -38.25 28.88
C SER A 240 10.49 -38.97 30.01
N ALA A 241 11.51 -38.33 30.58
CA ALA A 241 12.31 -38.88 31.68
C ALA A 241 11.51 -39.02 32.99
N ASP A 242 10.51 -38.17 33.22
CA ASP A 242 9.68 -38.18 34.44
C ASP A 242 8.40 -39.03 34.30
N LEU A 243 8.15 -39.65 33.14
CA LEU A 243 6.99 -40.54 32.92
C LEU A 243 6.86 -41.66 33.98
N PRO A 244 7.94 -42.33 34.42
CA PRO A 244 7.86 -43.41 35.41
C PRO A 244 7.35 -42.98 36.80
N VAL A 245 7.30 -41.67 37.07
CA VAL A 245 6.77 -41.12 38.33
C VAL A 245 5.23 -41.16 38.37
N LEU A 246 4.58 -41.31 37.21
CA LEU A 246 3.13 -41.39 37.07
C LEU A 246 2.62 -42.83 37.18
N ALA A 247 1.34 -42.99 37.54
CA ALA A 247 0.69 -44.29 37.55
C ALA A 247 0.52 -44.86 36.12
N GLU A 248 0.66 -46.17 35.96
CA GLU A 248 0.65 -46.85 34.64
C GLU A 248 -0.58 -46.52 33.78
N ASN A 249 -1.75 -46.39 34.39
CA ASN A 249 -2.99 -46.02 33.71
C ASN A 249 -2.97 -44.58 33.16
N VAL A 250 -2.35 -43.66 33.89
CA VAL A 250 -2.19 -42.25 33.46
C VAL A 250 -1.17 -42.18 32.33
N VAL A 251 -0.06 -42.90 32.45
CA VAL A 251 0.96 -43.03 31.40
C VAL A 251 0.35 -43.53 30.09
N ALA A 252 -0.44 -44.60 30.14
CA ALA A 252 -1.13 -45.14 28.97
C ALA A 252 -2.07 -44.10 28.31
N THR A 253 -2.81 -43.35 29.12
CA THR A 253 -3.74 -42.32 28.64
C THR A 253 -3.01 -41.15 27.97
N ILE A 254 -1.90 -40.68 28.56
CA ILE A 254 -1.09 -39.58 28.02
C ILE A 254 -0.43 -40.00 26.71
N THR A 255 0.19 -41.18 26.67
CA THR A 255 0.90 -41.67 25.47
C THR A 255 -0.05 -41.94 24.30
N GLU A 256 -1.25 -42.47 24.55
CA GLU A 256 -2.28 -42.61 23.51
C GLU A 256 -2.69 -41.25 22.94
N LYS A 257 -3.00 -40.27 23.80
CA LYS A 257 -3.34 -38.91 23.37
C LYS A 257 -2.21 -38.22 22.61
N GLN A 258 -0.97 -38.34 23.11
CA GLN A 258 0.23 -37.81 22.48
C GLN A 258 0.41 -38.33 21.06
N SER A 259 0.37 -39.66 20.89
CA SER A 259 0.53 -40.29 19.58
C SER A 259 -0.53 -39.81 18.57
N ARG A 260 -1.79 -39.75 18.99
CA ARG A 260 -2.90 -39.28 18.14
C ARG A 260 -2.76 -37.82 17.74
N LEU A 261 -2.40 -36.95 18.68
CA LEU A 261 -2.25 -35.51 18.41
C LEU A 261 -1.02 -35.22 17.53
N LEU A 262 0.11 -35.91 17.76
CA LEU A 262 1.31 -35.77 16.93
C LEU A 262 1.02 -36.14 15.48
N VAL A 263 0.40 -37.30 15.23
CA VAL A 263 0.04 -37.73 13.87
C VAL A 263 -0.86 -36.69 13.18
N ARG A 264 -1.86 -36.18 13.89
CA ARG A 264 -2.79 -35.18 13.33
C ARG A 264 -2.08 -33.85 13.02
N ALA A 265 -1.25 -33.36 13.93
CA ALA A 265 -0.51 -32.12 13.74
C ALA A 265 0.53 -32.23 12.61
N GLN A 266 1.17 -33.39 12.47
CA GLN A 266 2.15 -33.66 11.42
C GLN A 266 1.49 -33.78 10.04
N GLN A 267 0.36 -34.48 9.93
CA GLN A 267 -0.44 -34.50 8.70
C GLN A 267 -0.93 -33.10 8.30
N HIS A 268 -1.31 -32.26 9.28
CA HIS A 268 -1.71 -30.89 9.04
C HIS A 268 -0.55 -30.05 8.51
N ARG A 269 0.62 -30.11 9.15
CA ARG A 269 1.85 -29.48 8.67
C ARG A 269 2.19 -29.92 7.24
N ASP A 270 2.16 -31.23 6.97
CA ASP A 270 2.55 -31.77 5.67
C ASP A 270 1.61 -31.30 4.55
N ARG A 271 0.30 -31.13 4.83
CA ARG A 271 -0.63 -30.51 3.89
C ARG A 271 -0.27 -29.05 3.61
N LEU A 272 -0.03 -28.25 4.65
CA LEU A 272 0.37 -26.86 4.51
C LEU A 272 1.71 -26.71 3.78
N LYS A 273 2.62 -27.67 3.97
CA LYS A 273 3.93 -27.69 3.32
C LYS A 273 3.81 -27.73 1.81
N VAL A 274 2.89 -28.52 1.26
CA VAL A 274 2.68 -28.63 -0.20
C VAL A 274 2.30 -27.27 -0.78
N ASP A 275 1.33 -26.59 -0.16
CA ASP A 275 0.88 -25.27 -0.62
C ASP A 275 1.98 -24.20 -0.44
N TRP A 276 2.73 -24.26 0.66
CA TRP A 276 3.85 -23.35 0.91
C TRP A 276 4.99 -23.57 -0.09
N ASP A 277 5.41 -24.82 -0.35
CA ASP A 277 6.45 -25.14 -1.34
C ASP A 277 6.02 -24.67 -2.74
N ALA A 278 4.73 -24.84 -3.10
CA ALA A 278 4.18 -24.33 -4.36
C ALA A 278 4.21 -22.80 -4.44
N GLN A 279 3.83 -22.09 -3.37
CA GLN A 279 3.93 -20.63 -3.31
C GLN A 279 5.37 -20.13 -3.41
N GLN A 280 6.33 -20.82 -2.78
CA GLN A 280 7.74 -20.46 -2.88
C GLN A 280 8.28 -20.68 -4.30
N ALA A 281 7.92 -21.78 -4.96
CA ALA A 281 8.28 -22.03 -6.35
C ALA A 281 7.70 -20.96 -7.29
N GLU A 282 6.44 -20.56 -7.09
CA GLU A 282 5.83 -19.47 -7.87
C GLU A 282 6.54 -18.13 -7.63
N ARG A 283 6.86 -17.79 -6.38
CA ARG A 283 7.62 -16.57 -6.04
C ARG A 283 9.01 -16.57 -6.69
N ALA A 284 9.73 -17.70 -6.66
CA ALA A 284 11.04 -17.82 -7.30
C ALA A 284 10.94 -17.59 -8.82
N LEU A 285 9.98 -18.24 -9.46
CA LEU A 285 9.67 -18.06 -10.89
C LEU A 285 9.29 -16.60 -11.23
N GLN A 286 8.53 -15.92 -10.37
CA GLN A 286 8.20 -14.50 -10.54
C GLN A 286 9.42 -13.58 -10.41
N GLN A 287 10.36 -13.89 -9.49
CA GLN A 287 11.62 -13.15 -9.36
C GLN A 287 12.54 -13.37 -10.57
N GLU A 288 12.67 -14.61 -11.02
CA GLU A 288 13.41 -14.94 -12.24
C GLU A 288 12.81 -14.20 -13.45
N TRP A 289 11.49 -14.15 -13.57
CA TRP A 289 10.81 -13.39 -14.61
C TRP A 289 11.12 -11.88 -14.58
N LEU A 290 11.16 -11.27 -13.38
CA LEU A 290 11.53 -9.87 -13.26
C LEU A 290 12.98 -9.64 -13.72
N SER A 291 13.90 -10.53 -13.32
CA SER A 291 15.30 -10.50 -13.76
C SER A 291 15.45 -10.73 -15.27
N PHE A 292 14.56 -11.54 -15.86
CA PHE A 292 14.52 -11.79 -17.29
C PHE A 292 14.08 -10.53 -18.04
N LYS A 293 13.05 -9.81 -17.57
CA LYS A 293 12.62 -8.55 -18.19
C LYS A 293 13.69 -7.46 -18.13
N THR A 294 14.42 -7.35 -17.02
CA THR A 294 15.53 -6.40 -16.92
C THR A 294 16.67 -6.79 -17.86
N ALA A 295 16.99 -8.08 -17.98
CA ALA A 295 17.95 -8.59 -18.96
C ALA A 295 17.51 -8.32 -20.41
N LEU A 296 16.21 -8.48 -20.73
CA LEU A 296 15.66 -8.17 -22.06
C LEU A 296 15.83 -6.68 -22.40
N SER A 297 15.50 -5.78 -21.47
CA SER A 297 15.71 -4.34 -21.66
C SER A 297 17.19 -4.01 -21.88
N ALA A 298 18.07 -4.60 -21.06
CA ALA A 298 19.51 -4.39 -21.18
C ALA A 298 20.08 -4.94 -22.51
N ALA A 299 19.60 -6.09 -22.98
CA ALA A 299 19.97 -6.64 -24.28
C ALA A 299 19.49 -5.74 -25.43
N ALA A 300 18.25 -5.23 -25.36
CA ALA A 300 17.75 -4.27 -26.35
C ALA A 300 18.59 -2.98 -26.39
N GLU A 301 18.95 -2.42 -25.22
CA GLU A 301 19.85 -1.26 -25.12
C GLU A 301 21.23 -1.55 -25.72
N LYS A 302 21.80 -2.73 -25.44
CA LYS A 302 23.07 -3.17 -26.03
C LYS A 302 23.01 -3.29 -27.56
N VAL A 303 21.91 -3.82 -28.11
CA VAL A 303 21.70 -3.88 -29.58
C VAL A 303 21.61 -2.46 -30.15
N VAL A 304 20.84 -1.57 -29.52
CA VAL A 304 20.74 -0.17 -29.95
C VAL A 304 22.10 0.53 -29.91
N TRP A 305 22.87 0.34 -28.84
CA TRP A 305 24.23 0.85 -28.69
C TRP A 305 25.14 0.35 -29.83
N LEU A 306 25.12 -0.96 -30.10
CA LEU A 306 25.93 -1.58 -31.14
C LEU A 306 25.62 -0.98 -32.53
N PHE A 307 24.34 -0.74 -32.83
CA PHE A 307 23.89 -0.16 -34.10
C PHE A 307 24.03 1.36 -34.21
N ASN A 308 23.97 2.12 -33.11
CA ASN A 308 24.02 3.59 -33.17
C ASN A 308 25.42 4.16 -32.92
N GLU A 309 26.19 3.55 -32.02
CA GLU A 309 27.49 4.08 -31.59
C GLU A 309 28.67 3.32 -32.19
N ARG A 310 28.51 2.01 -32.41
CA ARG A 310 29.62 1.14 -32.83
C ARG A 310 29.50 0.58 -34.24
N LEU A 311 28.45 0.88 -35.00
CA LEU A 311 28.14 0.17 -36.25
C LEU A 311 29.31 0.05 -37.23
N SER A 312 30.12 1.10 -37.42
CA SER A 312 31.27 1.10 -38.34
C SER A 312 32.59 0.62 -37.71
N GLU A 313 32.66 0.54 -36.38
CA GLU A 313 33.90 0.33 -35.61
C GLU A 313 33.80 -0.82 -34.59
N ALA A 314 32.69 -1.56 -34.58
CA ALA A 314 32.43 -2.62 -33.63
C ALA A 314 33.52 -3.69 -33.72
N THR A 315 34.06 -4.05 -32.56
CA THR A 315 35.01 -5.15 -32.44
C THR A 315 34.28 -6.49 -32.38
N LEU A 316 34.99 -7.59 -32.62
CA LEU A 316 34.43 -8.93 -32.46
C LEU A 316 33.89 -9.14 -31.03
N SER A 317 34.62 -8.65 -30.02
CA SER A 317 34.22 -8.74 -28.62
C SER A 317 32.93 -7.97 -28.31
N ASP A 318 32.71 -6.81 -28.96
CA ASP A 318 31.46 -6.06 -28.79
C ASP A 318 30.28 -6.87 -29.32
N VAL A 319 30.42 -7.46 -30.52
CA VAL A 319 29.36 -8.26 -31.17
C VAL A 319 29.08 -9.55 -30.39
N GLU A 320 30.11 -10.25 -29.93
CA GLU A 320 29.98 -11.46 -29.10
C GLU A 320 29.22 -11.16 -27.80
N SER A 321 29.57 -10.10 -27.09
CA SER A 321 28.91 -9.69 -25.85
C SER A 321 27.41 -9.40 -26.02
N VAL A 322 27.01 -8.80 -27.14
CA VAL A 322 25.59 -8.53 -27.42
C VAL A 322 24.87 -9.78 -27.89
N ASN A 323 25.51 -10.63 -28.70
CA ASN A 323 24.96 -11.92 -29.10
C ASN A 323 24.71 -12.86 -27.91
N ASP A 324 25.66 -12.94 -26.99
CA ASP A 324 25.52 -13.78 -25.79
C ASP A 324 24.35 -13.32 -24.92
N ALA A 325 24.16 -11.99 -24.78
CA ALA A 325 23.04 -11.44 -24.04
C ALA A 325 21.67 -11.79 -24.66
N VAL A 326 21.56 -11.81 -25.99
CA VAL A 326 20.30 -12.19 -26.68
C VAL A 326 20.08 -13.71 -26.64
N ARG A 327 21.12 -14.52 -26.83
CA ARG A 327 21.05 -15.98 -26.75
C ARG A 327 20.66 -16.49 -25.36
N GLU A 328 21.14 -15.84 -24.31
CA GLU A 328 20.74 -16.17 -22.95
C GLU A 328 19.23 -15.96 -22.73
N LEU A 329 18.64 -14.94 -23.37
CA LEU A 329 17.22 -14.68 -23.33
C LEU A 329 16.42 -15.72 -24.12
N GLU A 330 16.91 -16.13 -25.29
CA GLU A 330 16.31 -17.21 -26.09
C GLU A 330 16.22 -18.51 -25.29
N GLY A 331 17.31 -18.91 -24.61
CA GLY A 331 17.36 -20.14 -23.83
C GLY A 331 16.47 -20.13 -22.58
N LYS A 332 16.12 -18.94 -22.06
CA LYS A 332 15.28 -18.77 -20.86
C LYS A 332 13.83 -18.43 -21.17
N ALA A 333 13.47 -18.04 -22.40
CA ALA A 333 12.11 -17.59 -22.73
C ALA A 333 11.06 -18.68 -22.47
N ASP A 334 11.38 -19.95 -22.77
CA ASP A 334 10.45 -21.07 -22.64
C ASP A 334 10.17 -21.49 -21.18
N SER A 335 11.06 -21.18 -20.23
CA SER A 335 10.88 -21.58 -18.83
C SER A 335 9.71 -20.88 -18.15
N PHE A 336 9.24 -19.76 -18.70
CA PHE A 336 8.13 -18.95 -18.15
C PHE A 336 6.76 -19.31 -18.73
N ALA A 337 6.66 -20.42 -19.48
CA ALA A 337 5.44 -20.84 -20.19
C ALA A 337 4.19 -20.96 -19.29
N GLN A 338 4.36 -21.33 -18.02
CA GLN A 338 3.28 -21.58 -17.06
C GLN A 338 2.80 -20.32 -16.32
N LEU A 339 3.62 -19.26 -16.27
CA LEU A 339 3.32 -18.06 -15.49
C LEU A 339 2.46 -17.05 -16.25
N LYS A 340 2.47 -17.09 -17.59
CA LYS A 340 1.96 -15.99 -18.42
C LYS A 340 0.99 -16.43 -19.51
N PRO A 341 0.00 -15.57 -19.83
CA PRO A 341 -0.89 -15.78 -20.97
C PRO A 341 -0.10 -15.97 -22.27
N ALA A 342 -0.71 -16.67 -23.24
CA ALA A 342 -0.07 -16.91 -24.54
C ALA A 342 0.32 -15.62 -25.27
N GLU A 343 -0.46 -14.54 -25.12
CA GLU A 343 -0.21 -13.24 -25.75
C GLU A 343 1.10 -12.59 -25.26
N GLU A 344 1.34 -12.56 -23.94
CA GLU A 344 2.59 -11.99 -23.39
C GLU A 344 3.82 -12.81 -23.81
N ARG A 345 3.67 -14.13 -23.90
CA ARG A 345 4.74 -15.03 -24.36
C ARG A 345 5.07 -14.81 -25.84
N GLN A 346 4.05 -14.63 -26.67
CA GLN A 346 4.24 -14.33 -28.09
C GLN A 346 4.92 -12.97 -28.27
N ALA A 347 4.47 -11.93 -27.59
CA ALA A 347 5.09 -10.60 -27.67
C ALA A 347 6.57 -10.62 -27.23
N LEU A 348 6.90 -11.42 -26.21
CA LEU A 348 8.26 -11.62 -25.76
C LEU A 348 9.12 -12.33 -26.82
N ALA A 349 8.61 -13.44 -27.37
CA ALA A 349 9.28 -14.18 -28.43
C ALA A 349 9.49 -13.30 -29.67
N ASP A 350 8.49 -12.51 -30.06
CA ASP A 350 8.58 -11.57 -31.17
C ASP A 350 9.68 -10.52 -30.92
N THR A 351 9.79 -10.01 -29.69
CA THR A 351 10.83 -9.03 -29.31
C THR A 351 12.23 -9.66 -29.38
N ILE A 352 12.40 -10.87 -28.84
CA ILE A 352 13.68 -11.57 -28.85
C ILE A 352 14.09 -11.91 -30.28
N ASN A 353 13.15 -12.39 -31.10
CA ASN A 353 13.37 -12.68 -32.52
C ASN A 353 13.72 -11.41 -33.31
N GLU A 354 13.13 -10.25 -32.99
CA GLU A 354 13.50 -8.98 -33.61
C GLU A 354 14.95 -8.59 -33.26
N LEU A 355 15.36 -8.75 -32.01
CA LEU A 355 16.74 -8.47 -31.58
C LEU A 355 17.74 -9.42 -32.24
N ALA A 356 17.44 -10.73 -32.25
CA ALA A 356 18.26 -11.74 -32.92
C ALA A 356 18.37 -11.45 -34.43
N GLY A 357 17.26 -11.14 -35.10
CA GLY A 357 17.26 -10.80 -36.52
C GLY A 357 18.07 -9.53 -36.85
N LYS A 358 18.11 -8.54 -35.95
CA LYS A 358 19.01 -7.38 -36.10
C LYS A 358 20.47 -7.82 -36.02
N LEU A 359 20.81 -8.67 -35.04
CA LEU A 359 22.19 -9.15 -34.87
C LEU A 359 22.65 -10.04 -36.05
N ASP A 360 21.77 -10.87 -36.61
CA ASP A 360 22.06 -11.64 -37.82
C ASP A 360 22.39 -10.73 -39.02
N ALA A 361 21.67 -9.62 -39.15
CA ALA A 361 21.91 -8.62 -40.19
C ALA A 361 23.10 -7.69 -39.88
N PHE A 362 23.68 -7.73 -38.67
CA PHE A 362 24.66 -6.74 -38.22
C PHE A 362 25.89 -6.65 -39.13
N SER A 363 26.46 -7.79 -39.55
CA SER A 363 27.65 -7.80 -40.41
C SER A 363 27.41 -7.08 -41.75
N ALA A 364 26.25 -7.32 -42.38
CA ALA A 364 25.88 -6.65 -43.62
C ALA A 364 25.68 -5.13 -43.38
N GLN A 365 25.03 -4.77 -42.28
CA GLN A 365 24.78 -3.38 -41.89
C GLN A 365 26.07 -2.62 -41.58
N GLN A 366 27.03 -3.24 -40.88
CA GLN A 366 28.37 -2.71 -40.63
C GLN A 366 29.11 -2.42 -41.94
N GLN A 367 29.06 -3.34 -42.91
CA GLN A 367 29.69 -3.11 -44.22
C GLN A 367 29.08 -1.92 -44.97
N ILE A 368 27.74 -1.77 -44.94
CA ILE A 368 27.08 -0.62 -45.57
C ILE A 368 27.45 0.68 -44.85
N ALA A 369 27.53 0.68 -43.51
CA ALA A 369 27.94 1.84 -42.73
C ALA A 369 29.38 2.27 -43.03
N ILE A 370 30.31 1.32 -43.19
CA ILE A 370 31.69 1.59 -43.61
C ILE A 370 31.72 2.24 -44.99
N ARG A 371 30.94 1.72 -45.96
CA ARG A 371 30.82 2.31 -47.30
C ARG A 371 30.24 3.72 -47.26
N LEU A 372 29.20 3.95 -46.46
CA LEU A 372 28.59 5.27 -46.30
C LEU A 372 29.56 6.27 -45.67
N ASN A 373 30.35 5.86 -44.68
CA ASN A 373 31.39 6.69 -44.09
C ASN A 373 32.50 7.01 -45.10
N ALA A 374 32.86 6.07 -45.99
CA ALA A 374 33.81 6.33 -47.08
C ALA A 374 33.27 7.38 -48.08
N VAL A 375 31.99 7.31 -48.47
CA VAL A 375 31.36 8.34 -49.32
C VAL A 375 31.43 9.72 -48.66
N LEU A 376 31.21 9.77 -47.35
CA LEU A 376 31.26 11.00 -46.58
C LEU A 376 32.68 11.57 -46.49
N SER A 377 33.68 10.72 -46.26
CA SER A 377 35.10 11.12 -46.31
C SER A 377 35.51 11.61 -47.70
N ASP A 378 35.04 10.97 -48.77
CA ASP A 378 35.25 11.44 -50.14
C ASP A 378 34.63 12.84 -50.36
N ALA A 379 33.43 13.09 -49.83
CA ALA A 379 32.74 14.36 -49.94
C ALA A 379 33.41 15.48 -49.10
N GLU A 380 33.87 15.17 -47.90
CA GLU A 380 34.64 16.10 -47.05
C GLU A 380 35.99 16.45 -47.69
N ARG A 381 36.65 15.47 -48.30
CA ARG A 381 37.90 15.69 -49.05
C ARG A 381 37.66 16.57 -50.28
N ALA A 382 36.62 16.26 -51.07
CA ALA A 382 36.25 17.08 -52.22
C ALA A 382 35.91 18.52 -51.80
N ALA A 383 35.24 18.72 -50.66
CA ALA A 383 34.98 20.04 -50.09
C ALA A 383 36.29 20.76 -49.69
N ALA A 384 37.23 20.06 -49.06
CA ALA A 384 38.52 20.63 -48.66
C ALA A 384 39.35 21.04 -49.90
N ASP A 385 39.43 20.16 -50.90
CA ASP A 385 40.17 20.40 -52.15
C ASP A 385 39.56 21.58 -52.94
N ALA A 386 38.24 21.76 -52.89
CA ALA A 386 37.53 22.88 -53.52
C ALA A 386 37.49 24.17 -52.67
N GLY A 387 38.02 24.15 -51.43
CA GLY A 387 37.97 25.29 -50.50
C GLY A 387 36.56 25.59 -49.94
N GLY A 388 35.66 24.63 -49.95
CA GLY A 388 34.28 24.73 -49.47
C GLY A 388 33.34 23.77 -50.20
N ALA A 389 32.29 23.30 -49.51
CA ALA A 389 31.32 22.38 -50.11
C ALA A 389 30.47 23.03 -51.21
N GLU A 390 30.27 24.35 -51.12
CA GLU A 390 29.67 25.20 -52.16
C GLU A 390 30.44 25.15 -53.49
N ASN A 391 31.76 24.95 -53.44
CA ASN A 391 32.64 25.04 -54.61
C ASN A 391 32.88 23.69 -55.29
N ILE A 392 32.33 22.60 -54.75
CA ILE A 392 32.44 21.27 -55.36
C ILE A 392 31.74 21.30 -56.73
N ASP A 393 32.39 20.73 -57.74
CA ASP A 393 31.83 20.57 -59.08
C ASP A 393 30.48 19.82 -59.05
N ASP A 394 29.51 20.24 -59.89
CA ASP A 394 28.15 19.71 -59.87
C ASP A 394 28.06 18.24 -60.30
N GLU A 395 28.98 17.75 -61.14
CA GLU A 395 29.06 16.34 -61.54
C GLU A 395 29.63 15.49 -60.42
N VAL A 396 30.71 15.96 -59.80
CA VAL A 396 31.32 15.32 -58.62
C VAL A 396 30.32 15.24 -57.46
N TRP A 397 29.61 16.34 -57.18
CA TRP A 397 28.57 16.37 -56.15
C TRP A 397 27.41 15.42 -56.46
N ARG A 398 26.95 15.33 -57.72
CA ARG A 398 25.91 14.38 -58.13
C ARG A 398 26.33 12.94 -57.92
N ALA A 399 27.57 12.58 -58.26
CA ALA A 399 28.11 11.24 -58.04
C ALA A 399 28.17 10.89 -56.54
N LEU A 400 28.66 11.82 -55.70
CA LEU A 400 28.70 11.65 -54.24
C LEU A 400 27.30 11.51 -53.65
N ALA A 401 26.35 12.36 -54.06
CA ALA A 401 24.97 12.32 -53.59
C ALA A 401 24.23 11.04 -54.02
N GLY A 402 24.53 10.52 -55.21
CA GLY A 402 24.03 9.23 -55.68
C GLY A 402 24.52 8.08 -54.82
N ARG A 403 25.84 7.99 -54.60
CA ARG A 403 26.45 6.97 -53.71
C ARG A 403 25.93 7.05 -52.28
N TRP A 404 25.71 8.26 -51.77
CA TRP A 404 25.11 8.46 -50.44
C TRP A 404 23.69 7.90 -50.40
N ALA A 405 22.84 8.23 -51.39
CA ALA A 405 21.46 7.73 -51.44
C ALA A 405 21.39 6.20 -51.55
N GLU A 406 22.23 5.61 -52.40
CA GLU A 406 22.30 4.15 -52.61
C GLU A 406 22.57 3.37 -51.32
N HIS A 407 23.50 3.86 -50.48
CA HIS A 407 23.87 3.17 -49.24
C HIS A 407 22.99 3.55 -48.04
N LYS A 408 22.49 4.80 -48.01
CA LYS A 408 21.67 5.30 -46.90
C LYS A 408 20.37 4.52 -46.74
N ASP A 409 19.71 4.16 -47.85
CA ASP A 409 18.40 3.52 -47.82
C ASP A 409 18.48 2.01 -47.49
N LEU A 410 19.69 1.43 -47.50
CA LEU A 410 19.95 0.03 -47.13
C LEU A 410 20.31 -0.16 -45.65
N LEU A 411 20.54 0.93 -44.92
CA LEU A 411 20.87 0.90 -43.51
C LEU A 411 19.60 0.88 -42.64
N PHE A 412 19.62 0.04 -41.61
CA PHE A 412 18.83 0.29 -40.40
C PHE A 412 19.17 1.69 -39.88
N PRO A 413 18.21 2.42 -39.28
CA PRO A 413 18.21 3.87 -39.20
C PRO A 413 19.60 4.51 -39.09
N VAL A 414 19.99 5.26 -40.13
CA VAL A 414 21.36 5.81 -40.24
C VAL A 414 21.73 6.61 -38.99
N ALA A 415 22.91 6.33 -38.43
CA ALA A 415 23.43 7.03 -37.25
C ALA A 415 23.38 8.56 -37.44
N ASP A 416 22.92 9.27 -36.41
CA ASP A 416 22.70 10.71 -36.50
C ASP A 416 23.99 11.49 -36.77
N ALA A 417 25.14 10.98 -36.29
CA ALA A 417 26.45 11.55 -36.59
C ALA A 417 26.74 11.60 -38.10
N LEU A 418 26.45 10.52 -38.84
CA LEU A 418 26.64 10.46 -40.29
C LEU A 418 25.66 11.38 -41.01
N LYS A 419 24.38 11.40 -40.60
CA LYS A 419 23.37 12.31 -41.15
C LYS A 419 23.77 13.78 -40.98
N GLN A 420 24.30 14.16 -39.82
CA GLN A 420 24.69 15.53 -39.53
C GLN A 420 25.85 16.00 -40.41
N ARG A 421 26.91 15.19 -40.53
CA ARG A 421 28.05 15.47 -41.40
C ARG A 421 27.62 15.68 -42.87
N TRP A 422 26.80 14.77 -43.41
CA TRP A 422 26.26 14.92 -44.77
C TRP A 422 25.33 16.16 -44.93
N SER A 423 24.53 16.46 -43.90
CA SER A 423 23.62 17.61 -43.87
C SER A 423 24.36 18.95 -43.99
N VAL A 424 25.56 19.06 -43.38
CA VAL A 424 26.39 20.28 -43.49
C VAL A 424 26.81 20.52 -44.94
N LEU A 425 27.41 19.50 -45.58
CA LEU A 425 27.89 19.59 -46.96
C LEU A 425 26.73 19.85 -47.94
N SER A 426 25.64 19.10 -47.81
CA SER A 426 24.49 19.20 -48.70
C SER A 426 23.73 20.53 -48.58
N LYS A 427 23.64 21.11 -47.37
CA LYS A 427 23.06 22.45 -47.18
C LYS A 427 23.94 23.54 -47.81
N ALA A 428 25.25 23.45 -47.68
CA ALA A 428 26.18 24.40 -48.29
C ALA A 428 26.05 24.37 -49.82
N LYS A 429 26.12 23.18 -50.43
CA LYS A 429 25.95 23.04 -51.89
C LYS A 429 24.57 23.49 -52.39
N LYS A 430 23.50 23.14 -51.68
CA LYS A 430 22.14 23.58 -52.03
C LYS A 430 21.98 25.11 -51.95
N ARG A 431 22.65 25.77 -50.98
CA ARG A 431 22.66 27.24 -50.87
C ARG A 431 23.36 27.88 -52.07
N GLU A 432 24.52 27.39 -52.46
CA GLU A 432 25.25 27.86 -53.66
C GLU A 432 24.42 27.69 -54.92
N GLN A 433 23.90 26.49 -55.20
CA GLN A 433 23.06 26.24 -56.38
C GLN A 433 21.83 27.16 -56.42
N THR A 434 21.22 27.42 -55.26
CA THR A 434 20.09 28.36 -55.15
C THR A 434 20.53 29.79 -55.45
N GLN A 435 21.66 30.24 -54.89
CA GLN A 435 22.22 31.58 -55.13
C GLN A 435 22.62 31.76 -56.59
N ARG A 436 23.29 30.79 -57.20
CA ARG A 436 23.65 30.77 -58.63
C ARG A 436 22.42 30.85 -59.52
N ARG A 437 21.36 30.07 -59.23
CA ARG A 437 20.09 30.14 -59.95
C ARG A 437 19.40 31.50 -59.81
N VAL A 438 19.44 32.10 -58.62
CA VAL A 438 18.87 33.44 -58.39
C VAL A 438 19.67 34.51 -59.12
N ALA A 439 21.01 34.43 -59.12
CA ALA A 439 21.89 35.32 -59.85
C ALA A 439 21.65 35.23 -61.37
N GLN A 440 21.65 34.02 -61.93
CA GLN A 440 21.35 33.77 -63.35
C GLN A 440 19.95 34.28 -63.74
N ASN A 441 18.93 34.05 -62.91
CA ASN A 441 17.59 34.60 -63.14
C ASN A 441 17.56 36.14 -63.08
N ASN A 442 18.34 36.76 -62.20
CA ASN A 442 18.44 38.22 -62.12
C ASN A 442 19.15 38.78 -63.36
N THR A 443 20.25 38.18 -63.80
CA THR A 443 20.93 38.52 -65.04
C THR A 443 19.99 38.35 -66.24
N LEU A 444 19.23 37.26 -66.31
CA LEU A 444 18.25 37.02 -67.38
C LEU A 444 17.14 38.08 -67.38
N LYS A 445 16.64 38.49 -66.22
CA LYS A 445 15.68 39.60 -66.11
C LYS A 445 16.28 40.91 -66.60
N GLN A 446 17.55 41.18 -66.27
CA GLN A 446 18.27 42.36 -66.75
C GLN A 446 18.48 42.32 -68.26
N VAL A 447 18.89 41.18 -68.83
CA VAL A 447 19.02 40.96 -70.27
C VAL A 447 17.68 41.17 -70.96
N ARG A 448 16.58 40.54 -70.51
CA ARG A 448 15.24 40.75 -71.10
C ARG A 448 14.79 42.21 -71.03
N ARG A 449 15.06 42.88 -69.90
CA ARG A 449 14.76 44.30 -69.72
C ARG A 449 15.58 45.17 -70.67
N LEU A 450 16.89 44.95 -70.75
CA LEU A 450 17.78 45.71 -71.63
C LEU A 450 17.53 45.40 -73.10
N SER A 451 17.24 44.16 -73.50
CA SER A 451 16.77 43.84 -74.85
C SER A 451 15.48 44.59 -75.20
N SER A 452 14.54 44.70 -74.26
CA SER A 452 13.34 45.51 -74.45
C SER A 452 13.67 47.00 -74.57
N VAL A 453 14.59 47.51 -73.75
CA VAL A 453 15.06 48.90 -73.81
C VAL A 453 15.78 49.19 -75.12
N VAL A 454 16.68 48.30 -75.57
CA VAL A 454 17.41 48.45 -76.83
C VAL A 454 16.45 48.36 -78.02
N SER A 455 15.57 47.35 -78.05
CA SER A 455 14.48 47.25 -79.05
C SER A 455 13.68 48.55 -79.11
N ASN A 456 13.19 49.02 -77.96
CA ASN A 456 12.44 50.28 -77.90
C ASN A 456 13.29 51.48 -78.33
N LEU A 457 14.60 51.51 -78.05
CA LEU A 457 15.48 52.58 -78.52
C LEU A 457 15.75 52.52 -80.02
N ILE A 458 15.77 51.33 -80.63
CA ILE A 458 15.84 51.10 -82.08
C ILE A 458 14.52 51.53 -82.71
N ASP A 459 13.39 51.06 -82.18
CA ASP A 459 12.03 51.37 -82.62
C ASP A 459 11.74 52.88 -82.52
N THR A 460 12.19 53.53 -81.45
CA THR A 460 12.07 54.99 -81.25
C THR A 460 13.17 55.80 -81.94
N GLY A 461 14.00 55.17 -82.76
CA GLY A 461 15.00 55.82 -83.59
C GLY A 461 16.15 56.50 -82.83
N ARG A 462 16.37 56.16 -81.56
CA ARG A 462 17.44 56.70 -80.71
C ARG A 462 18.72 55.87 -80.84
N PHE A 463 19.21 55.71 -82.07
CA PHE A 463 20.26 54.76 -82.44
C PHE A 463 21.54 54.84 -81.60
N ARG A 464 22.09 56.03 -81.36
CA ARG A 464 23.29 56.18 -80.50
C ARG A 464 23.09 55.66 -79.07
N ALA A 465 21.90 55.88 -78.50
CA ALA A 465 21.57 55.37 -77.17
C ALA A 465 21.29 53.87 -77.20
N ALA A 466 20.71 53.36 -78.29
CA ALA A 466 20.52 51.94 -78.51
C ALA A 466 21.87 51.21 -78.58
N MET A 467 22.84 51.74 -79.34
CA MET A 467 24.20 51.19 -79.44
C MET A 467 24.92 51.13 -78.09
N THR A 468 24.87 52.21 -77.30
CA THR A 468 25.48 52.22 -75.94
C THR A 468 24.80 51.25 -74.98
N ARG A 469 23.47 51.08 -75.05
CA ARG A 469 22.77 50.10 -74.22
C ARG A 469 22.92 48.68 -74.75
N PHE A 470 23.16 48.51 -76.05
CA PHE A 470 23.43 47.22 -76.66
C PHE A 470 24.80 46.68 -76.23
N THR A 471 25.81 47.52 -76.06
CA THR A 471 27.10 47.09 -75.47
C THR A 471 26.93 46.59 -74.03
N GLU A 472 26.07 47.22 -73.22
CA GLU A 472 25.74 46.73 -71.88
C GLU A 472 24.93 45.42 -71.91
N LEU A 473 24.00 45.30 -72.86
CA LEU A 473 23.21 44.08 -73.09
C LEU A 473 24.09 42.90 -73.51
N GLN A 474 25.07 43.13 -74.39
CA GLN A 474 26.02 42.13 -74.86
C GLN A 474 26.82 41.54 -73.69
N THR A 475 27.41 42.38 -72.84
CA THR A 475 28.14 41.92 -71.66
C THR A 475 27.29 41.05 -70.73
N LEU A 476 26.01 41.39 -70.55
CA LEU A 476 25.10 40.62 -69.69
C LEU A 476 24.58 39.34 -70.35
N TYR A 477 24.41 39.33 -71.68
CA TYR A 477 24.03 38.14 -72.45
C TYR A 477 25.17 37.11 -72.46
N ASP A 478 26.41 37.57 -72.61
CA ASP A 478 27.61 36.73 -72.56
C ASP A 478 27.84 36.14 -71.17
N ALA A 479 27.33 36.78 -70.11
CA ALA A 479 27.38 36.28 -68.74
C ALA A 479 26.28 35.26 -68.36
N LEU A 480 25.29 35.01 -69.25
CA LEU A 480 24.26 33.98 -69.02
C LEU A 480 24.80 32.57 -69.22
N ASP A 481 24.25 31.62 -68.45
CA ASP A 481 24.42 30.19 -68.73
C ASP A 481 23.71 29.78 -70.04
N GLU A 482 24.09 28.61 -70.57
CA GLU A 482 23.63 28.12 -71.87
C GLU A 482 22.11 28.04 -71.98
N THR A 483 21.44 27.50 -70.96
CA THR A 483 19.99 27.37 -70.91
C THR A 483 19.29 28.73 -70.95
N ASN A 484 19.73 29.69 -70.14
CA ASN A 484 19.13 31.02 -70.11
C ASN A 484 19.46 31.79 -71.39
N ARG A 485 20.66 31.61 -71.96
CA ARG A 485 21.08 32.22 -73.22
C ARG A 485 20.20 31.78 -74.38
N LEU A 486 19.95 30.48 -74.55
CA LEU A 486 19.03 29.94 -75.55
C LEU A 486 17.63 30.58 -75.45
N SER A 487 17.16 30.86 -74.22
CA SER A 487 15.83 31.46 -74.00
C SER A 487 15.69 32.89 -74.53
N VAL A 488 16.79 33.62 -74.72
CA VAL A 488 16.82 35.01 -75.20
C VAL A 488 17.61 35.19 -76.50
N GLU A 489 18.24 34.12 -77.00
CA GLU A 489 19.12 34.10 -78.17
C GLU A 489 18.47 34.70 -79.41
N ARG A 490 17.25 34.28 -79.73
CA ARG A 490 16.52 34.80 -80.90
C ARG A 490 16.35 36.32 -80.82
N LYS A 491 16.00 36.85 -79.65
CA LYS A 491 15.77 38.29 -79.46
C LYS A 491 17.09 39.06 -79.44
N TYR A 492 18.14 38.47 -78.87
CA TYR A 492 19.47 39.06 -78.87
C TYR A 492 20.08 39.11 -80.29
N GLY A 493 19.98 38.03 -81.07
CA GLY A 493 20.43 37.96 -82.46
C GLY A 493 19.74 38.99 -83.35
N GLN A 494 18.42 39.15 -83.21
CA GLN A 494 17.65 40.19 -83.91
C GLN A 494 18.20 41.60 -83.63
N LEU A 495 18.40 41.93 -82.34
CA LEU A 495 18.93 43.24 -81.97
C LEU A 495 20.38 43.45 -82.45
N THR A 496 21.17 42.38 -82.54
CA THR A 496 22.55 42.42 -83.03
C THR A 496 22.58 42.81 -84.52
N GLU A 497 21.75 42.16 -85.34
CA GLU A 497 21.63 42.47 -86.76
C GLU A 497 21.08 43.89 -87.00
N GLU A 498 20.09 44.31 -86.20
CA GLU A 498 19.53 45.65 -86.26
C GLU A 498 20.57 46.73 -85.93
N ILE A 499 21.37 46.54 -84.87
CA ILE A 499 22.43 47.49 -84.49
C ILE A 499 23.53 47.56 -85.56
N ALA A 500 23.97 46.43 -86.10
CA ALA A 500 24.98 46.39 -87.17
C ALA A 500 24.50 47.08 -88.46
N ARG A 501 23.21 46.93 -88.80
CA ARG A 501 22.59 47.63 -89.93
C ARG A 501 22.53 49.15 -89.70
N LEU A 502 22.28 49.59 -88.48
CA LEU A 502 22.21 51.00 -88.11
C LEU A 502 23.57 51.70 -88.14
N GLU A 503 24.65 51.02 -87.76
CA GLU A 503 26.03 51.53 -87.87
C GLU A 503 26.43 51.80 -89.33
N GLY A 504 26.09 50.90 -90.27
CA GLY A 504 26.34 51.11 -91.70
C GLY A 504 25.44 52.16 -92.37
N TRP A 505 24.25 52.41 -91.82
CA TRP A 505 23.30 53.41 -92.33
C TRP A 505 23.67 54.86 -91.96
N GLN A 506 24.42 55.07 -90.87
CA GLN A 506 24.77 56.39 -90.35
C GLN A 506 25.74 57.15 -91.27
N THR A 507 26.60 56.44 -92.00
CA THR A 507 27.60 57.01 -92.91
C THR A 507 27.04 57.29 -94.32
N TYR A 508 26.01 56.55 -94.76
CA TYR A 508 25.44 56.66 -96.11
C TYR A 508 24.23 57.62 -96.19
N LEU A 509 23.50 57.85 -95.09
CA LEU A 509 22.26 58.64 -95.07
C LEU A 509 22.45 60.15 -94.83
N ALA A 510 23.64 60.60 -94.43
CA ALA A 510 23.86 62.01 -94.09
C ALA A 510 23.98 62.95 -95.31
N ALA A 511 24.42 62.45 -96.46
CA ALA A 511 24.68 63.27 -97.64
C ALA A 511 23.42 63.79 -98.39
N PRO A 512 22.28 63.06 -98.46
CA PRO A 512 21.06 63.57 -99.13
C PRO A 512 19.91 63.98 -98.19
N ARG A 513 19.96 63.70 -96.88
CA ARG A 513 18.78 63.82 -95.98
C ARG A 513 18.53 65.20 -95.38
N LYS A 514 19.56 66.04 -95.19
CA LYS A 514 19.37 67.40 -94.62
C LYS A 514 18.29 68.21 -95.36
N PRO A 515 18.24 68.30 -96.70
CA PRO A 515 17.19 69.05 -97.38
C PRO A 515 15.78 68.42 -97.25
N ALA A 516 15.65 67.09 -97.13
CA ALA A 516 14.36 66.43 -96.97
C ALA A 516 13.77 66.61 -95.56
N MET A 517 14.61 66.54 -94.53
CA MET A 517 14.18 66.71 -93.14
C MET A 517 13.70 68.14 -92.85
N LEU A 518 14.23 69.13 -93.58
CA LEU A 518 13.76 70.51 -93.53
C LEU A 518 12.31 70.62 -94.00
N GLU A 519 11.96 69.88 -95.04
CA GLU A 519 10.60 69.87 -95.56
C GLU A 519 9.64 69.06 -94.67
N GLU A 520 10.11 67.97 -94.05
CA GLU A 520 9.34 67.24 -93.02
C GLU A 520 9.04 68.11 -91.79
N ALA A 521 10.01 68.90 -91.33
CA ALA A 521 9.78 69.85 -90.23
C ALA A 521 8.70 70.88 -90.60
N ARG A 522 8.69 71.36 -91.85
CA ARG A 522 7.64 72.28 -92.35
C ARG A 522 6.29 71.60 -92.48
N GLN A 523 6.23 70.34 -92.90
CA GLN A 523 4.98 69.57 -92.95
C GLN A 523 4.43 69.25 -91.55
N LEU A 524 5.31 68.91 -90.61
CA LEU A 524 4.93 68.69 -89.21
C LEU A 524 4.39 69.98 -88.58
N ALA A 525 4.89 71.15 -89.01
CA ALA A 525 4.36 72.45 -88.65
C ALA A 525 2.96 72.70 -89.26
N ALA A 526 2.75 72.31 -90.51
CA ALA A 526 1.49 72.52 -91.23
C ALA A 526 0.34 71.59 -90.78
N THR A 527 0.63 70.46 -90.16
CA THR A 527 -0.37 69.46 -89.72
C THR A 527 -0.73 69.60 -88.25
N ALA A 528 -1.95 69.26 -87.84
CA ALA A 528 -2.41 69.28 -86.43
C ALA A 528 -2.03 67.98 -85.67
N PRO A 529 -1.65 68.01 -84.37
CA PRO A 529 -1.15 66.84 -83.64
C PRO A 529 -2.25 65.95 -83.07
N ALA A 530 -1.99 64.64 -83.10
CA ALA A 530 -2.79 63.65 -82.38
C ALA A 530 -2.25 63.31 -80.96
N ASP A 531 -0.93 63.27 -80.75
CA ASP A 531 -0.28 63.08 -79.44
C ASP A 531 0.87 64.07 -79.29
N ILE A 532 0.87 64.76 -78.16
CA ILE A 532 1.76 65.87 -77.88
C ILE A 532 3.14 65.39 -77.45
N ALA A 533 3.22 64.36 -76.61
CA ALA A 533 4.51 63.83 -76.18
C ALA A 533 5.20 63.16 -77.38
N ALA A 534 4.43 62.49 -78.25
CA ALA A 534 4.92 62.00 -79.53
C ALA A 534 5.31 63.12 -80.49
N ARG A 535 4.54 64.22 -80.60
CA ARG A 535 4.94 65.36 -81.46
C ARG A 535 6.15 66.11 -80.91
N ALA A 536 6.26 66.31 -79.60
CA ALA A 536 7.44 66.89 -78.97
C ALA A 536 8.64 65.96 -79.10
N ALA A 537 8.42 64.65 -79.00
CA ALA A 537 9.42 63.64 -79.28
C ALA A 537 9.80 63.64 -80.76
N ALA A 538 8.86 63.80 -81.70
CA ALA A 538 9.09 63.87 -83.14
C ALA A 538 9.85 65.14 -83.51
N ILE A 539 9.53 66.29 -82.90
CA ILE A 539 10.29 67.54 -83.04
C ILE A 539 11.67 67.39 -82.44
N LYS A 540 11.77 66.79 -81.24
CA LYS A 540 13.06 66.48 -80.61
C LYS A 540 13.84 65.43 -81.40
N GLN A 541 13.19 64.53 -82.10
CA GLN A 541 13.76 63.46 -82.90
C GLN A 541 14.20 63.99 -84.25
N LEU A 542 13.40 64.81 -84.93
CA LEU A 542 13.80 65.62 -86.08
C LEU A 542 15.01 66.47 -85.70
N ARG A 543 14.96 67.18 -84.56
CA ARG A 543 16.09 67.97 -84.04
C ARG A 543 17.33 67.13 -83.74
N LYS A 544 17.14 65.97 -83.13
CA LYS A 544 18.23 65.03 -82.81
C LYS A 544 18.77 64.34 -84.05
N GLN A 545 17.94 64.02 -85.03
CA GLN A 545 18.30 63.44 -86.31
C GLN A 545 19.09 64.48 -87.11
N TRP A 546 18.60 65.72 -87.18
CA TRP A 546 19.31 66.86 -87.73
C TRP A 546 20.68 67.07 -87.06
N GLN A 547 20.75 67.03 -85.73
CA GLN A 547 22.01 67.08 -84.96
C GLN A 547 22.91 65.86 -85.17
N SER A 548 22.34 64.67 -85.43
CA SER A 548 23.11 63.45 -85.71
C SER A 548 23.68 63.40 -87.12
N LEU A 549 23.10 64.19 -88.03
CA LEU A 549 23.58 64.44 -89.38
C LEU A 549 24.53 65.66 -89.46
N ALA A 550 24.65 66.43 -88.38
CA ALA A 550 25.52 67.59 -88.31
C ALA A 550 26.97 67.18 -88.01
N THR A 551 27.89 67.56 -88.87
CA THR A 551 29.31 67.15 -88.83
C THR A 551 30.23 68.24 -88.26
N SER A 552 29.77 69.50 -88.13
CA SER A 552 30.55 70.66 -87.69
C SER A 552 29.76 71.55 -86.71
N GLN A 553 30.47 72.40 -85.95
CA GLN A 553 29.90 73.28 -84.92
C GLN A 553 29.34 74.61 -85.44
N ASP A 554 29.64 75.02 -86.68
CA ASP A 554 29.09 76.24 -87.30
C ASP A 554 27.72 75.94 -87.92
N LYS A 555 26.75 76.85 -87.72
CA LYS A 555 25.38 76.73 -88.25
C LYS A 555 25.30 77.27 -89.69
N ASP A 556 24.80 76.45 -90.59
CA ASP A 556 24.59 76.77 -92.00
C ASP A 556 23.15 77.28 -92.25
N GLU A 557 22.84 77.83 -93.42
CA GLU A 557 21.50 78.34 -93.77
C GLU A 557 20.36 77.31 -93.59
N ALA A 558 20.64 76.04 -93.86
CA ALA A 558 19.68 74.96 -93.67
C ALA A 558 19.30 74.75 -92.19
N ASP A 559 20.23 75.04 -91.27
CA ASP A 559 20.00 74.87 -89.83
C ASP A 559 19.03 75.93 -89.28
N ILE A 560 19.08 77.14 -89.82
CA ILE A 560 18.21 78.26 -89.41
C ILE A 560 16.78 78.01 -89.87
N ALA A 561 16.57 77.65 -91.13
CA ALA A 561 15.25 77.36 -91.68
C ALA A 561 14.58 76.15 -90.98
N PHE A 562 15.39 75.21 -90.50
CA PHE A 562 14.92 74.04 -89.78
C PHE A 562 14.46 74.36 -88.37
N ASP A 563 15.22 75.20 -87.64
CA ASP A 563 14.85 75.66 -86.30
C ASP A 563 13.49 76.42 -86.35
N GLU A 564 13.23 77.26 -87.36
CA GLU A 564 11.94 77.97 -87.53
C GLU A 564 10.75 77.03 -87.78
N ALA A 565 10.94 76.04 -88.66
CA ALA A 565 9.89 75.06 -88.96
C ALA A 565 9.55 74.19 -87.74
N LEU A 566 10.57 73.80 -86.96
CA LEU A 566 10.35 73.05 -85.73
C LEU A 566 9.65 73.86 -84.64
N GLU A 567 9.89 75.17 -84.55
CA GLU A 567 9.17 76.03 -83.60
C GLU A 567 7.66 76.10 -83.91
N GLN A 568 7.30 76.24 -85.18
CA GLN A 568 5.89 76.18 -85.61
C GLN A 568 5.28 74.80 -85.36
N ALA A 569 6.03 73.74 -85.62
CA ALA A 569 5.61 72.38 -85.27
C ALA A 569 5.42 72.19 -83.76
N PHE A 570 6.18 72.87 -82.91
CA PHE A 570 6.10 72.72 -81.45
C PHE A 570 4.93 73.49 -80.83
N ALA A 571 4.27 74.38 -81.57
CA ALA A 571 3.21 75.23 -81.05
C ALA A 571 2.08 74.47 -80.33
N PRO A 572 1.57 73.33 -80.84
CA PRO A 572 0.57 72.56 -80.10
C PRO A 572 1.14 71.82 -78.89
N CYS A 573 2.41 71.37 -78.95
CA CYS A 573 3.07 70.75 -77.80
C CYS A 573 3.16 71.69 -76.61
N ARG A 574 3.37 72.97 -76.92
CA ARG A 574 3.28 74.07 -75.96
C ARG A 574 1.93 74.08 -75.22
N ALA A 575 0.82 73.85 -75.93
CA ALA A 575 -0.52 73.84 -75.35
C ALA A 575 -0.75 72.67 -74.38
N HIS A 576 -0.29 71.46 -74.67
CA HIS A 576 -0.44 70.34 -73.72
C HIS A 576 0.61 70.32 -72.61
N TYR A 577 1.81 70.89 -72.83
CA TYR A 577 2.68 71.16 -71.69
C TYR A 577 2.10 72.25 -70.78
N ALA A 578 1.28 73.17 -71.31
CA ALA A 578 0.46 74.06 -70.51
C ALA A 578 -0.68 73.32 -69.78
N GLU A 579 -1.25 72.25 -70.35
CA GLU A 579 -2.19 71.37 -69.65
C GLU A 579 -1.51 70.50 -68.56
N GLN A 580 -0.30 70.00 -68.80
CA GLN A 580 0.51 69.36 -67.75
C GLN A 580 0.92 70.34 -66.65
N GLU A 581 1.15 71.60 -67.01
CA GLU A 581 1.31 72.67 -66.02
C GLU A 581 0.02 72.85 -65.22
N GLN A 582 -1.15 72.82 -65.84
CA GLN A 582 -2.43 72.78 -65.12
C GLN A 582 -2.58 71.53 -64.22
N GLN A 583 -2.07 70.36 -64.60
CA GLN A 583 -2.05 69.17 -63.74
C GLN A 583 -1.07 69.31 -62.56
N ARG A 584 0.09 69.95 -62.76
CA ARG A 584 1.02 70.32 -61.69
C ARG A 584 0.39 71.35 -60.76
N LEU A 585 -0.32 72.34 -61.30
CA LEU A 585 -1.11 73.30 -60.53
C LEU A 585 -2.24 72.61 -59.76
N ALA A 586 -2.92 71.62 -60.33
CA ALA A 586 -3.93 70.82 -59.62
C ALA A 586 -3.31 69.93 -58.54
N ALA A 587 -2.12 69.36 -58.75
CA ALA A 587 -1.36 68.62 -57.75
C ALA A 587 -0.83 69.53 -56.62
N GLN A 588 -0.47 70.78 -56.97
CA GLN A 588 -0.15 71.84 -56.03
C GLN A 588 -1.40 72.18 -55.20
N GLN A 589 -2.55 72.42 -55.84
CA GLN A 589 -3.83 72.66 -55.17
C GLN A 589 -4.27 71.48 -54.30
N LYS A 590 -4.07 70.22 -54.72
CA LYS A 590 -4.33 69.04 -53.90
C LYS A 590 -3.47 69.04 -52.64
N ARG A 591 -2.18 69.37 -52.76
CA ARG A 591 -1.28 69.50 -51.61
C ARG A 591 -1.66 70.68 -50.72
N GLU A 592 -2.03 71.81 -51.29
CA GLU A 592 -2.55 72.96 -50.54
C GLU A 592 -3.86 72.60 -49.80
N GLY A 593 -4.75 71.83 -50.44
CA GLY A 593 -5.96 71.30 -49.85
C GLY A 593 -5.68 70.28 -48.74
N LEU A 594 -4.68 69.41 -48.89
CA LEU A 594 -4.22 68.50 -47.83
C LEU A 594 -3.61 69.27 -46.65
N ILE A 595 -2.87 70.34 -46.92
CA ILE A 595 -2.39 71.26 -45.86
C ILE A 595 -3.58 71.91 -45.17
N SER A 596 -4.60 72.34 -45.92
CA SER A 596 -5.83 72.91 -45.33
C SER A 596 -6.62 71.88 -44.51
N GLU A 597 -6.76 70.64 -45.00
CA GLU A 597 -7.40 69.53 -44.28
C GLU A 597 -6.63 69.24 -42.99
N LEU A 598 -5.29 69.17 -43.08
CA LEU A 598 -4.42 69.01 -41.93
C LEU A 598 -4.53 70.19 -40.95
N SER A 599 -4.59 71.44 -41.44
CA SER A 599 -4.76 72.63 -40.60
C SER A 599 -6.16 72.76 -39.99
N SER A 600 -7.17 72.12 -40.58
CA SER A 600 -8.54 72.07 -40.04
C SER A 600 -8.70 71.04 -38.93
N LEU A 601 -7.82 70.04 -38.88
CA LEU A 601 -7.75 69.13 -37.74
C LEU A 601 -7.26 69.92 -36.54
N THR A 602 -8.02 69.85 -35.47
CA THR A 602 -7.63 70.43 -34.20
C THR A 602 -6.89 69.37 -33.38
N PRO A 603 -5.88 69.77 -32.58
CA PRO A 603 -5.21 68.87 -31.65
C PRO A 603 -6.16 68.30 -30.57
N ALA A 604 -7.38 68.85 -30.46
CA ALA A 604 -8.44 68.50 -29.53
C ALA A 604 -9.49 67.52 -30.13
N CYS A 605 -9.08 66.59 -31.01
CA CYS A 605 -9.99 65.54 -31.49
C CYS A 605 -10.33 64.55 -30.35
N ASP A 606 -11.62 64.23 -30.18
CA ASP A 606 -12.17 63.40 -29.09
C ASP A 606 -11.57 61.97 -28.98
N VAL A 607 -10.91 61.47 -30.03
CA VAL A 607 -10.25 60.17 -30.03
C VAL A 607 -8.83 60.29 -30.60
N PRO A 608 -7.79 60.44 -29.75
CA PRO A 608 -6.40 60.61 -30.19
C PRO A 608 -5.85 59.47 -31.07
N ALA A 609 -6.35 58.24 -30.87
CA ALA A 609 -6.03 57.10 -31.73
C ALA A 609 -6.58 57.24 -33.17
N SER A 610 -7.72 57.91 -33.33
CA SER A 610 -8.29 58.24 -34.64
C SER A 610 -7.45 59.31 -35.32
N LEU A 611 -7.06 60.35 -34.57
CA LEU A 611 -6.17 61.40 -35.06
C LEU A 611 -4.84 60.81 -35.57
N ALA A 612 -4.22 59.89 -34.82
CA ALA A 612 -3.00 59.20 -35.27
C ALA A 612 -3.18 58.47 -36.62
N LYS A 613 -4.29 57.75 -36.79
CA LYS A 613 -4.62 57.06 -38.07
C LYS A 613 -4.92 58.05 -39.20
N GLN A 614 -5.60 59.15 -38.90
CA GLN A 614 -5.90 60.21 -39.88
C GLN A 614 -4.61 60.89 -40.34
N LEU A 615 -3.69 61.21 -39.43
CA LEU A 615 -2.38 61.76 -39.77
C LEU A 615 -1.57 60.79 -40.65
N ASP A 616 -1.58 59.49 -40.36
CA ASP A 616 -0.90 58.49 -41.20
C ASP A 616 -1.51 58.39 -42.61
N LYS A 617 -2.85 58.46 -42.73
CA LYS A 617 -3.56 58.53 -44.01
C LYS A 617 -3.28 59.83 -44.77
N LEU A 618 -3.23 60.96 -44.08
CA LEU A 618 -2.90 62.26 -44.66
C LEU A 618 -1.46 62.29 -45.15
N ARG A 619 -0.51 61.74 -44.37
CA ARG A 619 0.88 61.54 -44.80
C ARG A 619 0.99 60.62 -46.01
N GLN A 620 0.10 59.64 -46.15
CA GLN A 620 0.02 58.79 -47.35
C GLN A 620 -0.54 59.57 -48.54
N ARG A 621 -1.69 60.25 -48.40
CA ARG A 621 -2.29 61.09 -49.45
C ARG A 621 -1.35 62.21 -49.91
N TRP A 622 -0.56 62.78 -49.01
CA TRP A 622 0.50 63.74 -49.34
C TRP A 622 1.58 63.15 -50.25
N ARG A 623 1.98 61.90 -49.98
CA ARG A 623 2.89 61.13 -50.86
C ARG A 623 2.25 60.87 -52.23
N ASP A 624 0.94 60.67 -52.26
CA ASP A 624 0.18 60.30 -53.46
C ASP A 624 -0.35 61.50 -54.27
N ALA A 625 -0.14 62.75 -53.84
CA ALA A 625 -0.77 63.96 -54.38
C ALA A 625 -0.29 64.42 -55.79
N GLY A 626 0.34 63.54 -56.57
CA GLY A 626 0.82 63.82 -57.94
C GLY A 626 2.16 64.57 -57.96
N ALA A 627 2.69 64.94 -59.13
CA ALA A 627 3.97 65.66 -59.23
C ALA A 627 3.76 67.19 -59.22
N VAL A 628 4.66 67.89 -58.55
CA VAL A 628 4.75 69.37 -58.54
C VAL A 628 6.21 69.73 -58.77
N ASP A 629 6.48 70.92 -59.28
CA ASP A 629 7.84 71.39 -59.47
C ASP A 629 8.60 71.46 -58.14
N LYS A 630 9.88 71.12 -58.20
CA LYS A 630 10.76 70.96 -57.03
C LYS A 630 10.72 72.14 -56.04
N PRO A 631 10.89 73.42 -56.45
CA PRO A 631 10.89 74.54 -55.50
C PRO A 631 9.51 74.77 -54.86
N VAL A 632 8.42 74.55 -55.60
CA VAL A 632 7.04 74.67 -55.09
C VAL A 632 6.75 73.54 -54.11
N TYR A 633 7.20 72.32 -54.41
CA TYR A 633 7.10 71.19 -53.50
C TYR A 633 7.83 71.45 -52.17
N GLU A 634 9.05 72.03 -52.21
CA GLU A 634 9.82 72.38 -51.01
C GLU A 634 9.10 73.43 -50.15
N ALA A 635 8.49 74.45 -50.76
CA ALA A 635 7.71 75.46 -50.06
C ALA A 635 6.42 74.89 -49.43
N LEU A 636 5.68 74.07 -50.19
CA LEU A 636 4.49 73.38 -49.69
C LEU A 636 4.84 72.40 -48.56
N ARG A 637 5.95 71.69 -48.68
CA ARG A 637 6.46 70.78 -47.64
C ARG A 637 6.73 71.52 -46.34
N LYS A 638 7.36 72.71 -46.39
CA LYS A 638 7.59 73.54 -45.20
C LYS A 638 6.28 73.92 -44.50
N ARG A 639 5.24 74.27 -45.26
CA ARG A 639 3.90 74.57 -44.71
C ARG A 639 3.19 73.34 -44.15
N TRP A 640 3.30 72.21 -44.84
CA TRP A 640 2.82 70.92 -44.37
C TRP A 640 3.47 70.54 -43.04
N ASP A 641 4.79 70.64 -42.94
CA ASP A 641 5.54 70.30 -41.72
C ASP A 641 5.11 71.20 -40.55
N ALA A 642 4.89 72.50 -40.80
CA ALA A 642 4.40 73.44 -39.79
C ALA A 642 2.96 73.13 -39.30
N ALA A 643 2.06 72.73 -40.21
CA ALA A 643 0.70 72.31 -39.85
C ALA A 643 0.66 70.92 -39.17
N LEU A 644 1.60 70.04 -39.54
CA LEU A 644 1.72 68.69 -38.99
C LEU A 644 2.27 68.68 -37.56
N ALA A 645 3.13 69.65 -37.23
CA ALA A 645 3.83 69.72 -35.94
C ALA A 645 2.88 69.68 -34.73
N PRO A 646 1.92 70.60 -34.53
CA PRO A 646 1.08 70.62 -33.32
C PRO A 646 0.20 69.37 -33.19
N LEU A 647 -0.23 68.78 -34.30
CA LEU A 647 -1.02 67.54 -34.30
C LEU A 647 -0.17 66.31 -33.99
N SER A 648 1.05 66.29 -34.52
CA SER A 648 2.04 65.26 -34.18
C SER A 648 2.45 65.38 -32.71
N ASP A 649 2.59 66.59 -32.18
CA ASP A 649 2.88 66.84 -30.77
C ASP A 649 1.74 66.35 -29.87
N SER A 650 0.48 66.62 -30.22
CA SER A 650 -0.69 66.07 -29.50
C SER A 650 -0.73 64.54 -29.53
N VAL A 651 -0.47 63.90 -30.68
CA VAL A 651 -0.38 62.43 -30.79
C VAL A 651 0.82 61.88 -30.00
N ASN A 652 1.96 62.57 -30.02
CA ASN A 652 3.14 62.21 -29.23
C ASN A 652 2.90 62.37 -27.74
N GLN A 653 2.17 63.40 -27.32
CA GLN A 653 1.75 63.61 -25.95
C GLN A 653 0.79 62.50 -25.51
N TRP A 654 -0.19 62.12 -26.34
CA TRP A 654 -1.05 60.97 -26.07
C TRP A 654 -0.26 59.66 -25.94
N PHE A 655 0.74 59.43 -26.80
CA PHE A 655 1.65 58.28 -26.66
C PHE A 655 2.44 58.35 -25.34
N ASN A 656 2.86 59.55 -24.93
CA ASN A 656 3.55 59.77 -23.66
C ASN A 656 2.62 59.53 -22.45
N ASP A 657 1.37 59.98 -22.50
CA ASP A 657 0.38 59.77 -21.44
C ASP A 657 0.04 58.28 -21.30
N ASN A 658 -0.14 57.58 -22.42
CA ASN A 658 -0.29 56.12 -22.43
C ASN A 658 0.96 55.42 -21.88
N ARG A 659 2.16 55.92 -22.18
CA ARG A 659 3.41 55.42 -21.59
C ARG A 659 3.40 55.58 -20.07
N VAL A 660 3.03 56.75 -19.56
CA VAL A 660 2.95 57.02 -18.11
C VAL A 660 1.90 56.13 -17.46
N ARG A 661 0.71 55.97 -18.06
CA ARG A 661 -0.32 55.04 -17.58
C ARG A 661 0.16 53.59 -17.55
N LYS A 662 0.80 53.12 -18.62
CA LYS A 662 1.41 51.78 -18.66
C LYS A 662 2.52 51.61 -17.62
N GLN A 663 3.31 52.65 -17.36
CA GLN A 663 4.29 52.64 -16.26
C GLN A 663 3.63 52.59 -14.89
N ALA A 664 2.52 53.31 -14.68
CA ALA A 664 1.75 53.25 -13.44
C ALA A 664 1.12 51.86 -13.22
N ILE A 665 0.57 51.23 -14.27
CA ILE A 665 0.07 49.85 -14.22
C ILE A 665 1.20 48.87 -13.85
N ILE A 666 2.41 49.07 -14.38
CA ILE A 666 3.59 48.30 -14.00
C ILE A 666 3.93 48.49 -12.51
N GLU A 667 3.87 49.71 -12.01
CA GLU A 667 4.16 49.99 -10.59
C GLU A 667 3.08 49.43 -9.66
N GLN A 668 1.80 49.52 -10.05
CA GLN A 668 0.71 48.85 -9.35
C GLN A 668 0.93 47.34 -9.34
N ALA A 669 1.29 46.73 -10.47
CA ALA A 669 1.63 45.32 -10.53
C ALA A 669 2.83 44.96 -9.63
N ARG A 670 3.84 45.84 -9.50
CA ARG A 670 4.94 45.65 -8.52
C ARG A 670 4.44 45.71 -7.09
N SER A 671 3.55 46.65 -6.76
CA SER A 671 3.00 46.77 -5.41
C SER A 671 2.15 45.57 -5.01
N LEU A 672 1.44 44.96 -5.96
CA LEU A 672 0.72 43.70 -5.74
C LEU A 672 1.67 42.56 -5.34
N ALA A 673 2.94 42.62 -5.75
CA ALA A 673 3.93 41.61 -5.37
C ALA A 673 4.28 41.63 -3.88
N SER A 674 3.93 42.71 -3.16
CA SER A 674 4.10 42.81 -1.71
C SER A 674 2.87 42.42 -0.89
N GLN A 675 1.73 42.12 -1.53
CA GLN A 675 0.50 41.73 -0.82
C GLN A 675 0.47 40.21 -0.56
N GLU A 676 -0.19 39.79 0.52
CA GLU A 676 -0.19 38.38 0.99
C GLU A 676 -1.40 37.56 0.48
N ASP A 677 -2.55 38.21 0.24
CA ASP A 677 -3.79 37.53 -0.19
C ASP A 677 -3.75 37.16 -1.68
N SER A 678 -3.50 35.88 -1.95
CA SER A 678 -3.36 35.33 -3.31
C SER A 678 -4.60 35.49 -4.19
N ALA A 679 -5.80 35.44 -3.60
CA ALA A 679 -7.06 35.51 -4.35
C ALA A 679 -7.31 36.95 -4.81
N SER A 680 -7.17 37.90 -3.88
CA SER A 680 -7.25 39.33 -4.17
C SER A 680 -6.15 39.78 -5.12
N VAL A 681 -4.92 39.30 -4.94
CA VAL A 681 -3.79 39.59 -5.85
C VAL A 681 -4.08 39.07 -7.27
N SER A 682 -4.65 37.88 -7.42
CA SER A 682 -5.01 37.31 -8.73
C SER A 682 -6.10 38.11 -9.45
N GLU A 683 -7.12 38.57 -8.72
CA GLU A 683 -8.20 39.39 -9.28
C GLU A 683 -7.70 40.79 -9.67
N GLN A 684 -6.94 41.44 -8.81
CA GLN A 684 -6.32 42.74 -9.09
C GLN A 684 -5.32 42.65 -10.24
N ALA A 685 -4.50 41.59 -10.32
CA ALA A 685 -3.59 41.36 -11.44
C ALA A 685 -4.32 41.18 -12.78
N LYS A 686 -5.50 40.52 -12.78
CA LYS A 686 -6.37 40.44 -13.98
C LYS A 686 -6.98 41.79 -14.33
N ALA A 687 -7.39 42.59 -13.34
CA ALA A 687 -7.89 43.94 -13.57
C ALA A 687 -6.81 44.81 -14.23
N LEU A 688 -5.56 44.73 -13.77
CA LEU A 688 -4.42 45.41 -14.39
C LEU A 688 -4.14 44.93 -15.83
N GLN A 689 -4.32 43.64 -16.14
CA GLN A 689 -4.23 43.14 -17.52
C GLN A 689 -5.32 43.73 -18.42
N VAL A 690 -6.55 43.88 -17.91
CA VAL A 690 -7.66 44.51 -18.62
C VAL A 690 -7.38 46.00 -18.83
N GLU A 691 -6.92 46.70 -17.79
CA GLU A 691 -6.53 48.10 -17.85
C GLU A 691 -5.37 48.32 -18.84
N TRP A 692 -4.39 47.42 -18.85
CA TRP A 692 -3.29 47.43 -19.84
C TRP A 692 -3.81 47.34 -21.27
N LYS A 693 -4.74 46.40 -21.55
CA LYS A 693 -5.36 46.22 -22.87
C LYS A 693 -6.18 47.43 -23.30
N ASN A 694 -6.85 48.08 -22.35
CA ASN A 694 -7.66 49.27 -22.59
C ASN A 694 -6.81 50.54 -22.73
N THR A 695 -5.57 50.52 -22.23
CA THR A 695 -4.62 51.62 -22.40
C THR A 695 -4.08 51.62 -23.82
N GLY A 696 -4.22 52.76 -24.50
CA GLY A 696 -3.79 52.93 -25.90
C GLY A 696 -2.30 52.67 -26.13
N HIS A 697 -1.91 52.63 -27.40
CA HIS A 697 -0.52 52.40 -27.81
C HIS A 697 0.42 53.48 -27.25
N ALA A 698 1.62 53.12 -26.79
CA ALA A 698 2.63 54.05 -26.27
C ALA A 698 3.73 54.40 -27.30
N GLY A 699 3.42 54.21 -28.60
CA GLY A 699 4.34 54.42 -29.71
C GLY A 699 5.26 53.21 -29.96
N LYS A 700 5.65 53.02 -31.24
CA LYS A 700 6.40 51.81 -31.69
C LYS A 700 7.72 51.57 -30.93
N ARG A 701 8.39 52.62 -30.46
CA ARG A 701 9.69 52.53 -29.78
C ARG A 701 9.60 52.02 -28.34
N HIS A 702 8.54 52.38 -27.60
CA HIS A 702 8.43 52.11 -26.17
C HIS A 702 7.50 50.95 -25.83
N GLU A 703 6.46 50.73 -26.64
CA GLU A 703 5.45 49.69 -26.41
C GLU A 703 6.06 48.32 -26.13
N SER A 704 7.01 47.87 -26.96
CA SER A 704 7.62 46.54 -26.83
C SER A 704 8.34 46.34 -25.50
N ARG A 705 9.01 47.39 -24.98
CA ARG A 705 9.76 47.31 -23.72
C ARG A 705 8.80 47.32 -22.53
N LEU A 706 7.80 48.21 -22.55
CA LEU A 706 6.78 48.30 -21.51
C LEU A 706 6.02 46.98 -21.40
N TRP A 707 5.64 46.38 -22.53
CA TRP A 707 4.96 45.09 -22.58
C TRP A 707 5.80 43.97 -21.95
N GLN A 708 7.09 43.87 -22.30
CA GLN A 708 7.98 42.86 -21.73
C GLN A 708 8.10 43.00 -20.20
N THR A 709 8.24 44.23 -19.69
CA THR A 709 8.33 44.48 -18.25
C THR A 709 7.03 44.12 -17.53
N PHE A 710 5.88 44.56 -18.05
CA PHE A 710 4.58 44.24 -17.46
C PHE A 710 4.32 42.73 -17.45
N LYS A 711 4.63 42.05 -18.56
CA LYS A 711 4.49 40.60 -18.66
C LYS A 711 5.35 39.86 -17.63
N SER A 712 6.62 40.24 -17.45
CA SER A 712 7.52 39.60 -16.46
C SER A 712 6.95 39.65 -15.04
N ILE A 713 6.52 40.84 -14.60
CA ILE A 713 5.96 41.04 -13.25
C ILE A 713 4.66 40.25 -13.10
N ASN A 714 3.83 40.24 -14.13
CA ASN A 714 2.58 39.50 -14.11
C ASN A 714 2.80 37.98 -14.05
N ASP A 715 3.78 37.46 -14.80
CA ASP A 715 4.19 36.06 -14.77
C ASP A 715 4.70 35.66 -13.36
N GLU A 716 5.48 36.52 -12.71
CA GLU A 716 5.96 36.34 -11.33
C GLU A 716 4.81 36.30 -10.30
N LEU A 717 3.83 37.22 -10.41
CA LEU A 717 2.65 37.24 -9.54
C LEU A 717 1.84 35.95 -9.64
N PHE A 718 1.57 35.49 -10.86
CA PHE A 718 0.81 34.25 -11.07
C PHE A 718 1.60 33.01 -10.66
N ALA A 719 2.93 33.02 -10.75
CA ALA A 719 3.78 31.96 -10.21
C ALA A 719 3.67 31.86 -8.69
N ARG A 720 3.74 32.99 -7.97
CA ARG A 720 3.56 33.03 -6.51
C ARG A 720 2.15 32.62 -6.07
N VAL A 721 1.12 33.10 -6.74
CA VAL A 721 -0.29 32.70 -6.47
C VAL A 721 -0.47 31.19 -6.66
N LYS A 722 0.18 30.62 -7.67
CA LYS A 722 0.19 29.17 -7.89
C LYS A 722 0.90 28.43 -6.74
N GLU A 723 2.06 28.91 -6.32
CA GLU A 723 2.83 28.30 -5.21
C GLU A 723 2.05 28.33 -3.88
N GLN A 724 1.41 29.45 -3.54
CA GLN A 724 0.53 29.54 -2.36
C GLN A 724 -0.68 28.60 -2.46
N ARG A 725 -1.28 28.46 -3.65
CA ARG A 725 -2.37 27.50 -3.88
C ARG A 725 -1.90 26.05 -3.71
N ASP A 726 -0.71 25.72 -4.21
CA ASP A 726 -0.13 24.38 -4.07
C ASP A 726 0.20 24.08 -2.59
N ALA A 727 0.65 25.07 -1.81
CA ALA A 727 0.87 24.94 -0.37
C ALA A 727 -0.43 24.70 0.42
N VAL A 728 -1.50 25.46 0.15
CA VAL A 728 -2.83 25.23 0.76
C VAL A 728 -3.35 23.84 0.41
N ALA A 729 -3.18 23.41 -0.86
CA ALA A 729 -3.59 22.07 -1.28
C ALA A 729 -2.81 20.96 -0.56
N GLN A 730 -1.51 21.16 -0.29
CA GLN A 730 -0.69 20.25 0.51
C GLN A 730 -1.19 20.16 1.96
N GLU A 731 -1.49 21.30 2.60
CA GLU A 731 -1.98 21.34 3.98
C GLU A 731 -3.34 20.65 4.12
N GLU A 732 -4.29 20.92 3.22
CA GLU A 732 -5.57 20.23 3.18
C GLU A 732 -5.41 18.71 2.92
N ASN A 733 -4.44 18.29 2.11
CA ASN A 733 -4.16 16.87 1.89
C ASN A 733 -3.58 16.19 3.15
N ALA A 734 -2.74 16.89 3.91
CA ALA A 734 -2.22 16.40 5.19
C ALA A 734 -3.35 16.25 6.22
N GLN A 735 -4.28 17.22 6.28
CA GLN A 735 -5.48 17.15 7.12
C GLN A 735 -6.39 15.99 6.70
N LEU A 736 -6.65 15.79 5.41
CA LEU A 736 -7.42 14.64 4.90
C LEU A 736 -6.81 13.30 5.37
N ASN A 737 -5.49 13.13 5.21
CA ASN A 737 -4.81 11.90 5.63
C ASN A 737 -4.93 11.66 7.14
N THR A 738 -4.87 12.74 7.94
CA THR A 738 -5.05 12.68 9.39
C THR A 738 -6.46 12.20 9.75
N LEU A 739 -7.49 12.75 9.11
CA LEU A 739 -8.88 12.34 9.33
C LEU A 739 -9.13 10.90 8.90
N LEU A 740 -8.55 10.45 7.78
CA LEU A 740 -8.68 9.06 7.33
C LEU A 740 -8.03 8.08 8.32
N GLU A 741 -6.91 8.44 8.95
CA GLU A 741 -6.30 7.61 9.99
C GLU A 741 -7.15 7.62 11.28
N GLN A 742 -7.77 8.76 11.65
CA GLN A 742 -8.72 8.80 12.77
C GLN A 742 -9.93 7.89 12.54
N VAL A 743 -10.55 7.90 11.34
CA VAL A 743 -11.64 6.96 10.99
C VAL A 743 -11.19 5.50 11.13
N LYS A 744 -9.93 5.20 10.76
CA LYS A 744 -9.37 3.84 10.89
C LYS A 744 -9.14 3.45 12.36
N VAL A 745 -8.72 4.39 13.22
CA VAL A 745 -8.61 4.18 14.66
C VAL A 745 -9.98 3.90 15.28
N VAL A 746 -10.98 4.72 14.95
CA VAL A 746 -12.38 4.47 15.37
C VAL A 746 -12.81 3.08 14.92
N GLY A 747 -12.50 2.68 13.68
CA GLY A 747 -12.83 1.36 13.18
C GLY A 747 -12.19 0.17 13.93
N LYS A 748 -11.09 0.38 14.67
CA LYS A 748 -10.55 -0.64 15.58
C LYS A 748 -11.36 -0.73 16.87
N SER A 749 -11.78 0.41 17.43
CA SER A 749 -12.57 0.50 18.68
C SER A 749 -13.99 -0.06 18.51
N VAL A 750 -14.60 0.18 17.35
CA VAL A 750 -15.96 -0.27 17.00
C VAL A 750 -16.12 -1.79 17.04
N LYS A 751 -15.03 -2.56 16.92
CA LYS A 751 -15.08 -4.02 17.04
C LYS A 751 -15.52 -4.49 18.43
N GLN A 752 -15.26 -3.70 19.46
CA GLN A 752 -15.55 -4.04 20.86
C GLN A 752 -16.80 -3.31 21.38
N HIS A 753 -16.99 -2.05 20.94
CA HIS A 753 -18.09 -1.19 21.39
C HIS A 753 -18.78 -0.51 20.19
N PRO A 754 -19.62 -1.23 19.42
CA PRO A 754 -20.33 -0.66 18.27
C PRO A 754 -21.21 0.55 18.63
N GLU A 755 -21.74 0.59 19.85
CA GLU A 755 -22.59 1.65 20.41
C GLU A 755 -21.88 3.00 20.58
N GLU A 756 -20.55 3.01 20.73
CA GLU A 756 -19.76 4.24 20.89
C GLU A 756 -19.26 4.81 19.56
N MET A 757 -19.51 4.12 18.44
CA MET A 757 -19.03 4.48 17.11
C MET A 757 -19.43 5.90 16.70
N ASP A 758 -20.72 6.23 16.79
CA ASP A 758 -21.21 7.52 16.30
C ASP A 758 -20.67 8.68 17.15
N ALA A 759 -20.52 8.48 18.46
CA ALA A 759 -19.88 9.45 19.35
C ALA A 759 -18.40 9.66 19.00
N ALA A 760 -17.65 8.59 18.72
CA ALA A 760 -16.25 8.66 18.34
C ALA A 760 -16.00 9.29 16.95
N LEU A 761 -17.01 9.29 16.07
CA LEU A 761 -16.95 9.91 14.75
C LEU A 761 -17.29 11.40 14.73
N VAL A 762 -17.96 11.94 15.76
CA VAL A 762 -18.28 13.38 15.87
C VAL A 762 -17.07 14.29 15.60
N PRO A 763 -15.92 14.15 16.29
CA PRO A 763 -14.78 15.04 16.07
C PRO A 763 -14.22 14.94 14.64
N VAL A 764 -14.31 13.76 14.01
CA VAL A 764 -13.89 13.56 12.61
C VAL A 764 -14.85 14.28 11.65
N VAL A 765 -16.15 14.23 11.92
CA VAL A 765 -17.20 14.90 11.13
C VAL A 765 -17.10 16.42 11.28
N GLU A 766 -16.80 16.93 12.46
CA GLU A 766 -16.56 18.36 12.67
C GLU A 766 -15.28 18.82 11.96
N ALA A 767 -14.18 18.10 12.15
CA ALA A 767 -12.90 18.46 11.55
C ALA A 767 -12.87 18.31 10.02
N MET A 768 -13.71 17.46 9.41
CA MET A 768 -13.80 17.41 7.94
C MET A 768 -14.48 18.63 7.32
N GLN A 769 -15.27 19.42 8.07
CA GLN A 769 -15.96 20.59 7.52
C GLN A 769 -15.01 21.68 7.02
N THR A 770 -13.75 21.67 7.50
CA THR A 770 -12.72 22.61 7.04
C THR A 770 -12.11 22.22 5.69
N LEU A 771 -12.35 21.01 5.20
CA LEU A 771 -11.89 20.53 3.89
C LEU A 771 -12.83 20.97 2.76
N ASP A 772 -12.35 20.89 1.53
CA ASP A 772 -13.18 21.08 0.34
C ASP A 772 -14.24 19.97 0.18
N ALA A 773 -15.31 20.25 -0.58
CA ALA A 773 -16.44 19.34 -0.74
C ALA A 773 -16.06 17.96 -1.31
N ARG A 774 -15.00 17.89 -2.15
CA ARG A 774 -14.53 16.62 -2.72
C ARG A 774 -13.84 15.76 -1.67
N LYS A 775 -12.95 16.35 -0.86
CA LYS A 775 -12.25 15.62 0.21
C LYS A 775 -13.19 15.25 1.35
N GLN A 776 -14.18 16.10 1.66
CA GLN A 776 -15.29 15.76 2.56
C GLN A 776 -15.99 14.46 2.12
N ALA A 777 -16.34 14.34 0.83
CA ALA A 777 -16.99 13.14 0.30
C ALA A 777 -16.14 11.87 0.47
N VAL A 778 -14.82 11.97 0.39
CA VAL A 778 -13.89 10.84 0.61
C VAL A 778 -13.94 10.37 2.07
N VAL A 779 -13.86 11.28 3.04
CA VAL A 779 -13.95 10.93 4.47
C VAL A 779 -15.33 10.37 4.78
N GLN A 780 -16.40 10.98 4.25
CA GLN A 780 -17.77 10.52 4.43
C GLN A 780 -17.97 9.10 3.89
N GLN A 781 -17.47 8.78 2.70
CA GLN A 781 -17.56 7.43 2.15
C GLN A 781 -16.86 6.39 3.05
N ARG A 782 -15.77 6.78 3.72
CA ARG A 782 -15.05 5.90 4.64
C ARG A 782 -15.83 5.66 5.93
N ILE A 783 -16.47 6.70 6.46
CA ILE A 783 -17.39 6.63 7.61
C ILE A 783 -18.58 5.73 7.29
N ASP A 784 -19.22 5.89 6.13
CA ASP A 784 -20.40 5.10 5.76
C ASP A 784 -20.06 3.61 5.63
N ARG A 785 -18.87 3.29 5.06
CA ARG A 785 -18.38 1.90 5.04
C ARG A 785 -18.16 1.34 6.44
N LEU A 786 -17.62 2.14 7.35
CA LEU A 786 -17.40 1.71 8.73
C LEU A 786 -18.74 1.40 9.43
N ARG A 787 -19.74 2.29 9.28
CA ARG A 787 -21.09 2.09 9.80
C ARG A 787 -21.73 0.81 9.30
N LYS A 788 -21.62 0.54 7.99
CA LYS A 788 -22.14 -0.70 7.39
C LYS A 788 -21.49 -1.95 7.98
N ASN A 789 -20.16 -1.93 8.16
CA ASN A 789 -19.44 -3.06 8.74
C ASN A 789 -19.82 -3.30 10.21
N ALA A 790 -19.96 -2.23 11.00
CA ALA A 790 -20.41 -2.31 12.39
C ALA A 790 -21.81 -2.90 12.50
N GLN A 791 -22.73 -2.47 11.64
CA GLN A 791 -24.09 -2.99 11.58
C GLN A 791 -24.12 -4.48 11.22
N GLN A 792 -23.29 -4.92 10.28
CA GLN A 792 -23.17 -6.34 9.95
C GLN A 792 -22.65 -7.15 11.15
N GLN A 793 -21.64 -6.65 11.85
CA GLN A 793 -21.08 -7.32 13.03
C GLN A 793 -22.13 -7.49 14.15
N VAL A 794 -22.94 -6.46 14.42
CA VAL A 794 -24.04 -6.55 15.39
C VAL A 794 -25.08 -7.59 14.97
N GLN A 795 -25.38 -7.69 13.68
CA GLN A 795 -26.29 -8.73 13.16
C GLN A 795 -25.72 -10.14 13.31
N ASP A 796 -24.43 -10.31 13.04
CA ASP A 796 -23.73 -11.59 13.16
C ASP A 796 -23.67 -12.04 14.64
N GLN A 797 -23.35 -11.12 15.56
CA GLN A 797 -23.35 -11.38 17.01
C GLN A 797 -24.75 -11.77 17.51
N ALA A 798 -25.79 -11.06 17.08
CA ALA A 798 -27.17 -11.40 17.44
C ALA A 798 -27.59 -12.80 16.93
N LEU A 799 -27.03 -13.26 15.81
CA LEU A 799 -27.27 -14.60 15.27
C LEU A 799 -26.55 -15.66 16.11
N ASP A 800 -25.31 -15.40 16.52
CA ASP A 800 -24.55 -16.27 17.43
C ASP A 800 -25.18 -16.37 18.83
N ASP A 801 -25.67 -15.26 19.38
CA ASP A 801 -26.41 -15.24 20.65
C ASP A 801 -27.69 -16.10 20.56
N ARG A 802 -28.41 -16.04 19.43
CA ARG A 802 -29.60 -16.89 19.18
C ARG A 802 -29.26 -18.37 19.06
N LYS A 803 -28.16 -18.69 18.37
CA LYS A 803 -27.66 -20.07 18.27
C LYS A 803 -27.30 -20.62 19.65
N THR A 804 -26.65 -19.81 20.47
CA THR A 804 -26.29 -20.14 21.85
C THR A 804 -27.55 -20.37 22.70
N ALA A 805 -28.54 -19.48 22.61
CA ALA A 805 -29.83 -19.64 23.31
C ALA A 805 -30.55 -20.95 22.94
N MET A 806 -30.56 -21.33 21.65
CA MET A 806 -31.16 -22.59 21.19
C MET A 806 -30.39 -23.84 21.65
N LEU A 807 -29.06 -23.78 21.73
CA LEU A 807 -28.22 -24.83 22.31
C LEU A 807 -28.51 -25.00 23.80
N SER A 808 -28.54 -23.88 24.53
CA SER A 808 -28.89 -23.88 25.95
C SER A 808 -30.30 -24.41 26.20
N LEU A 809 -31.28 -24.10 25.34
CA LEU A 809 -32.64 -24.64 25.46
C LEU A 809 -32.67 -26.14 25.23
N HIS A 810 -31.96 -26.63 24.22
CA HIS A 810 -31.82 -28.07 23.97
C HIS A 810 -31.23 -28.80 25.19
N ASP A 811 -30.17 -28.27 25.79
CA ASP A 811 -29.51 -28.88 26.94
C ASP A 811 -30.40 -28.86 28.20
N VAL A 812 -31.10 -27.76 28.44
CA VAL A 812 -32.10 -27.66 29.53
C VAL A 812 -33.22 -28.68 29.34
N MET A 813 -33.78 -28.80 28.12
CA MET A 813 -34.85 -29.77 27.82
C MET A 813 -34.38 -31.22 27.93
N LYS A 814 -33.17 -31.52 27.46
CA LYS A 814 -32.58 -32.86 27.54
C LYS A 814 -32.29 -33.27 28.99
N SER A 815 -31.78 -32.35 29.81
CA SER A 815 -31.55 -32.57 31.24
C SER A 815 -32.87 -32.75 32.00
N TRP A 816 -33.90 -31.97 31.67
CA TRP A 816 -35.22 -32.10 32.28
C TRP A 816 -35.87 -33.45 31.99
N LEU A 817 -35.74 -33.96 30.76
CA LEU A 817 -36.20 -35.30 30.38
C LEU A 817 -35.46 -36.41 31.15
N ALA A 818 -34.16 -36.25 31.42
CA ALA A 818 -33.35 -37.28 32.08
C ALA A 818 -33.54 -37.32 33.61
N ASN A 819 -33.67 -36.15 34.24
CA ASN A 819 -33.63 -36.00 35.70
C ASN A 819 -34.99 -35.70 36.34
N ASP A 820 -36.05 -35.62 35.52
CA ASP A 820 -37.43 -35.35 35.93
C ASP A 820 -37.65 -33.99 36.64
N THR A 821 -36.61 -33.16 36.67
CA THR A 821 -36.53 -31.89 37.41
C THR A 821 -35.91 -30.81 36.51
N LEU A 822 -36.42 -29.58 36.61
CA LEU A 822 -35.97 -28.46 35.78
C LEU A 822 -34.61 -27.95 36.29
N PRO A 823 -33.55 -27.86 35.46
CA PRO A 823 -32.20 -27.54 35.91
C PRO A 823 -31.96 -26.02 36.06
N VAL A 824 -32.67 -25.40 37.01
CA VAL A 824 -32.70 -23.93 37.21
C VAL A 824 -31.33 -23.33 37.61
N ASP A 825 -30.45 -24.13 38.20
CA ASP A 825 -29.12 -23.69 38.65
C ASP A 825 -27.99 -23.98 37.65
N SER A 826 -28.32 -24.40 36.42
CA SER A 826 -27.32 -24.73 35.39
C SER A 826 -26.85 -23.51 34.58
N ASP A 827 -25.62 -23.58 34.06
CA ASP A 827 -25.08 -22.56 33.14
C ASP A 827 -25.91 -22.44 31.85
N ALA A 828 -26.45 -23.57 31.38
CA ALA A 828 -27.40 -23.59 30.27
C ALA A 828 -28.69 -22.82 30.60
N TRP A 829 -29.21 -22.95 31.82
CA TRP A 829 -30.37 -22.17 32.26
C TRP A 829 -30.08 -20.66 32.33
N ALA A 830 -28.92 -20.26 32.87
CA ALA A 830 -28.53 -18.86 32.95
C ALA A 830 -28.45 -18.19 31.56
N SER A 831 -28.05 -18.95 30.55
CA SER A 831 -27.89 -18.53 29.16
C SER A 831 -29.21 -18.41 28.36
N LEU A 832 -30.34 -18.84 28.95
CA LEU A 832 -31.64 -18.72 28.30
C LEU A 832 -32.19 -17.28 28.29
N PRO A 833 -32.87 -16.87 27.20
CA PRO A 833 -33.66 -15.66 27.18
C PRO A 833 -34.64 -15.59 28.35
N LYS A 834 -34.79 -14.39 28.94
CA LYS A 834 -35.67 -14.18 30.10
C LYS A 834 -37.11 -14.62 29.84
N ALA A 835 -37.61 -14.41 28.62
CA ALA A 835 -38.95 -14.85 28.21
C ALA A 835 -39.11 -16.37 28.29
N TRP A 836 -38.10 -17.14 27.87
CA TRP A 836 -38.14 -18.61 27.87
C TRP A 836 -38.03 -19.16 29.29
N ARG A 837 -37.17 -18.58 30.13
CA ARG A 837 -37.10 -18.93 31.57
C ARG A 837 -38.44 -18.71 32.26
N ASN A 838 -39.06 -17.55 32.04
CA ASN A 838 -40.36 -17.23 32.62
C ASN A 838 -41.45 -18.21 32.17
N ALA A 839 -41.46 -18.58 30.88
CA ALA A 839 -42.39 -19.56 30.33
C ALA A 839 -42.18 -20.95 30.95
N LEU A 840 -40.93 -21.38 31.17
CA LEU A 840 -40.62 -22.67 31.77
C LEU A 840 -40.97 -22.76 33.27
N THR A 841 -40.92 -21.64 34.00
CA THR A 841 -41.25 -21.60 35.44
C THR A 841 -42.71 -21.24 35.75
N GLY A 842 -43.40 -20.58 34.81
CA GLY A 842 -44.79 -20.16 34.97
C GLY A 842 -45.76 -21.11 34.26
N GLN A 843 -46.96 -21.28 34.81
CA GLN A 843 -48.07 -21.89 34.06
C GLN A 843 -48.77 -20.79 33.26
N SER A 844 -48.64 -20.82 31.93
CA SER A 844 -49.37 -19.92 31.05
C SER A 844 -50.74 -20.52 30.73
N ALA A 845 -51.80 -19.69 30.74
CA ALA A 845 -53.10 -20.07 30.21
C ALA A 845 -53.03 -20.08 28.67
N ALA A 846 -52.49 -21.15 28.10
CA ALA A 846 -52.37 -21.27 26.65
C ALA A 846 -53.74 -21.46 25.99
N ASP A 847 -53.98 -20.74 24.90
CA ASP A 847 -55.25 -20.74 24.16
C ASP A 847 -55.45 -22.01 23.30
N LYS A 848 -54.36 -22.72 23.01
CA LYS A 848 -54.33 -23.95 22.18
C LYS A 848 -53.54 -25.05 22.89
N SER A 849 -53.67 -26.29 22.41
CA SER A 849 -52.92 -27.43 22.96
C SER A 849 -51.44 -27.38 22.59
N ARG A 850 -50.62 -28.11 23.36
CA ARG A 850 -49.18 -28.23 23.10
C ARG A 850 -48.88 -28.80 21.70
N ASP A 851 -49.61 -29.82 21.26
CA ASP A 851 -49.49 -30.40 19.91
C ASP A 851 -49.78 -29.39 18.79
N TRP A 852 -50.75 -28.49 19.01
CA TRP A 852 -51.03 -27.40 18.08
C TRP A 852 -49.81 -26.50 17.89
N TYR A 853 -49.17 -26.08 18.99
CA TYR A 853 -47.95 -25.27 18.94
C TYR A 853 -46.76 -26.03 18.33
N THR A 854 -46.66 -27.35 18.53
CA THR A 854 -45.64 -28.17 17.85
C THR A 854 -45.80 -28.09 16.33
N HIS A 855 -47.02 -28.18 15.82
CA HIS A 855 -47.27 -28.01 14.38
C HIS A 855 -47.04 -26.58 13.89
N VAL A 856 -47.29 -25.56 14.71
CA VAL A 856 -46.91 -24.18 14.38
C VAL A 856 -45.40 -24.03 14.23
N LEU A 857 -44.61 -24.58 15.17
CA LEU A 857 -43.15 -24.55 15.10
C LEU A 857 -42.62 -25.29 13.85
N GLU A 858 -43.19 -26.46 13.53
CA GLU A 858 -42.85 -27.21 12.30
C GLU A 858 -43.21 -26.44 11.02
N LEU A 859 -44.37 -25.78 10.97
CA LEU A 859 -44.79 -24.97 9.82
C LEU A 859 -43.92 -23.73 9.63
N LYS A 860 -43.56 -23.04 10.73
CA LYS A 860 -42.70 -21.85 10.70
C LYS A 860 -41.29 -22.15 10.19
N LEU A 861 -40.79 -23.35 10.48
CA LEU A 861 -39.47 -23.82 10.06
C LEU A 861 -39.51 -24.70 8.79
N ASN A 862 -40.69 -24.86 8.19
CA ASN A 862 -40.93 -25.73 7.04
C ASN A 862 -40.42 -27.18 7.22
N ILE A 863 -40.55 -27.71 8.44
CA ILE A 863 -40.22 -29.10 8.79
C ILE A 863 -41.44 -29.98 8.49
N ASP A 864 -41.23 -31.11 7.80
CA ASP A 864 -42.31 -32.04 7.49
C ASP A 864 -42.71 -32.88 8.71
N ALA A 865 -44.01 -32.87 9.01
CA ALA A 865 -44.60 -33.76 10.01
C ALA A 865 -44.66 -35.21 9.51
N ALA A 866 -44.64 -36.16 10.46
CA ALA A 866 -44.84 -37.57 10.17
C ALA A 866 -46.14 -37.83 9.40
N PRO A 867 -46.21 -38.87 8.52
CA PRO A 867 -47.38 -39.13 7.69
C PRO A 867 -48.70 -39.26 8.46
N SER A 868 -48.65 -39.78 9.68
CA SER A 868 -49.81 -39.93 10.56
C SER A 868 -50.38 -38.62 11.11
N LEU A 869 -49.62 -37.52 11.08
CA LEU A 869 -49.96 -36.22 11.67
C LEU A 869 -50.17 -35.13 10.61
N GLN A 870 -50.14 -35.48 9.31
CA GLN A 870 -50.32 -34.51 8.23
C GLN A 870 -51.73 -33.90 8.20
N ALA A 871 -52.76 -34.65 8.62
CA ALA A 871 -54.12 -34.13 8.68
C ALA A 871 -54.22 -32.99 9.72
N GLU A 872 -53.75 -33.24 10.94
CA GLU A 872 -53.70 -32.25 12.02
C GLU A 872 -52.86 -31.02 11.65
N ARG A 873 -51.68 -31.23 11.03
CA ARG A 873 -50.84 -30.13 10.52
C ARG A 873 -51.57 -29.24 9.50
N ARG A 874 -52.35 -29.83 8.57
CA ARG A 874 -53.12 -29.07 7.57
C ARG A 874 -54.21 -28.22 8.22
N ASP A 875 -54.86 -28.74 9.25
CA ASP A 875 -55.87 -27.98 10.00
C ASP A 875 -55.23 -26.80 10.75
N VAL A 876 -54.05 -26.99 11.36
CA VAL A 876 -53.26 -25.90 11.96
C VAL A 876 -52.84 -24.86 10.91
N GLN A 877 -52.37 -25.29 9.75
CA GLN A 877 -51.98 -24.40 8.65
C GLN A 877 -53.16 -23.56 8.13
N LEU A 878 -54.34 -24.18 7.99
CA LEU A 878 -55.56 -23.51 7.55
C LEU A 878 -56.04 -22.50 8.61
N ALA A 879 -55.94 -22.84 9.91
CA ALA A 879 -56.25 -21.93 11.01
C ALA A 879 -55.32 -20.72 11.04
N LEU A 880 -54.01 -20.91 10.86
CA LEU A 880 -53.03 -19.80 10.78
C LEU A 880 -53.28 -18.89 9.58
N MET A 881 -53.57 -19.48 8.41
CA MET A 881 -53.86 -18.71 7.19
C MET A 881 -55.14 -17.88 7.33
N THR A 882 -56.16 -18.45 7.98
CA THR A 882 -57.43 -17.76 8.25
C THR A 882 -57.23 -16.61 9.24
N ALA A 883 -56.50 -16.84 10.34
CA ALA A 883 -56.19 -15.79 11.32
C ALA A 883 -55.40 -14.61 10.72
N LYS A 884 -54.42 -14.91 9.85
CA LYS A 884 -53.63 -13.89 9.15
C LYS A 884 -54.45 -13.06 8.17
N LEU A 885 -55.45 -13.67 7.51
CA LEU A 885 -56.34 -12.98 6.57
C LEU A 885 -57.45 -12.17 7.27
N GLU A 886 -57.98 -12.65 8.40
CA GLU A 886 -59.11 -12.02 9.09
C GLU A 886 -58.69 -10.93 10.09
N LYS A 887 -57.57 -11.13 10.80
CA LYS A 887 -57.11 -10.24 11.88
C LYS A 887 -55.76 -9.58 11.62
N GLY A 888 -55.00 -10.06 10.63
CA GLY A 888 -53.60 -9.66 10.42
C GLY A 888 -52.64 -10.26 11.46
N ASP A 889 -53.13 -11.10 12.37
CA ASP A 889 -52.34 -11.74 13.41
C ASP A 889 -51.55 -12.91 12.81
N ASP A 890 -50.22 -12.87 12.95
CA ASP A 890 -49.31 -13.96 12.57
C ASP A 890 -48.44 -14.30 13.79
N ILE A 891 -48.67 -15.45 14.41
CA ILE A 891 -47.91 -15.88 15.59
C ILE A 891 -46.43 -16.07 15.21
N SER A 892 -45.51 -15.42 15.92
CA SER A 892 -44.08 -15.58 15.67
C SER A 892 -43.57 -16.94 16.16
N PHE A 893 -42.42 -17.38 15.66
CA PHE A 893 -41.79 -18.61 16.15
C PHE A 893 -41.51 -18.51 17.65
N SER A 894 -40.96 -17.37 18.11
CA SER A 894 -40.69 -17.15 19.54
C SER A 894 -41.95 -17.14 20.39
N GLU A 895 -43.06 -16.59 19.89
CA GLU A 895 -44.34 -16.60 20.61
C GLU A 895 -44.90 -18.02 20.73
N ALA A 896 -44.88 -18.79 19.63
CA ALA A 896 -45.29 -20.18 19.62
C ALA A 896 -44.43 -21.05 20.55
N LEU A 897 -43.11 -20.82 20.58
CA LEU A 897 -42.18 -21.55 21.45
C LEU A 897 -42.41 -21.19 22.92
N CYS A 898 -42.55 -19.92 23.27
CA CYS A 898 -42.90 -19.49 24.63
C CYS A 898 -44.22 -20.10 25.09
N ALA A 899 -45.24 -20.10 24.24
CA ALA A 899 -46.54 -20.70 24.55
C ALA A 899 -46.40 -22.22 24.78
N TRP A 900 -45.62 -22.92 23.95
CA TRP A 900 -45.33 -24.35 24.13
C TRP A 900 -44.65 -24.65 25.47
N LEU A 901 -43.63 -23.87 25.82
CA LEU A 901 -42.86 -24.02 27.08
C LEU A 901 -43.74 -23.76 28.31
N GLY A 902 -44.72 -22.86 28.21
CA GLY A 902 -45.65 -22.48 29.28
C GLY A 902 -46.70 -23.53 29.71
N HIS A 903 -46.79 -24.67 29.01
CA HIS A 903 -47.76 -25.74 29.32
C HIS A 903 -47.32 -26.66 30.48
N GLY A 904 -46.22 -26.36 31.18
CA GLY A 904 -45.68 -27.18 32.28
C GLY A 904 -44.83 -28.34 31.79
N LYS A 905 -44.71 -29.44 32.54
CA LYS A 905 -43.84 -30.56 32.17
C LYS A 905 -44.39 -31.33 30.94
N PRO A 906 -43.60 -31.51 29.87
CA PRO A 906 -43.98 -32.35 28.72
C PRO A 906 -43.95 -33.85 29.01
N GLY A 907 -44.68 -34.62 28.21
CA GLY A 907 -44.49 -36.08 28.13
C GLY A 907 -43.26 -36.44 27.28
N ASP A 908 -42.74 -37.66 27.43
CA ASP A 908 -41.52 -38.13 26.73
C ASP A 908 -41.56 -37.96 25.21
N ALA A 909 -42.73 -38.20 24.59
CA ALA A 909 -42.90 -38.05 23.15
C ALA A 909 -42.85 -36.58 22.70
N GLU A 910 -43.46 -35.68 23.49
CA GLU A 910 -43.45 -34.23 23.26
C GLU A 910 -42.03 -33.67 23.42
N PHE A 911 -41.28 -34.14 24.43
CA PHE A 911 -39.89 -33.79 24.66
C PHE A 911 -39.01 -34.13 23.45
N ARG A 912 -39.07 -35.38 22.96
CA ARG A 912 -38.25 -35.83 21.84
C ARG A 912 -38.55 -35.05 20.57
N ARG A 913 -39.83 -34.71 20.35
CA ARG A 913 -40.25 -33.95 19.16
C ARG A 913 -39.77 -32.51 19.20
N LEU A 914 -39.87 -31.84 20.35
CA LEU A 914 -39.29 -30.50 20.49
C LEU A 914 -37.76 -30.52 20.35
N LEU A 915 -37.07 -31.50 20.94
CA LEU A 915 -35.62 -31.65 20.80
C LEU A 915 -35.20 -31.86 19.33
N GLN A 916 -35.98 -32.62 18.56
CA GLN A 916 -35.75 -32.79 17.12
C GLN A 916 -35.92 -31.47 16.35
N ILE A 917 -36.96 -30.69 16.65
CA ILE A 917 -37.18 -29.37 16.05
C ILE A 917 -36.02 -28.43 16.39
N ILE A 918 -35.63 -28.34 17.67
CA ILE A 918 -34.51 -27.50 18.12
C ILE A 918 -33.20 -27.94 17.45
N GLY A 919 -32.92 -29.24 17.36
CA GLY A 919 -31.73 -29.78 16.70
C GLY A 919 -31.66 -29.42 15.21
N GLN A 920 -32.78 -29.47 14.48
CA GLN A 920 -32.83 -29.07 13.08
C GLN A 920 -32.60 -27.56 12.89
N VAL A 921 -33.07 -26.72 13.82
CA VAL A 921 -32.78 -25.28 13.81
C VAL A 921 -31.29 -25.01 14.06
N GLN A 922 -30.65 -25.79 14.95
CA GLN A 922 -29.22 -25.62 15.26
C GLN A 922 -28.31 -25.92 14.07
N GLU A 923 -28.68 -26.89 13.22
CA GLU A 923 -27.89 -27.32 12.07
C GLU A 923 -28.12 -26.46 10.82
N ASN A 924 -29.12 -25.58 10.82
CA ASN A 924 -29.49 -24.79 9.65
C ASN A 924 -29.53 -23.27 9.93
N ALA A 925 -28.51 -22.57 9.43
CA ALA A 925 -28.36 -21.11 9.57
C ALA A 925 -29.51 -20.31 8.94
N VAL A 926 -30.24 -20.87 7.96
CA VAL A 926 -31.42 -20.23 7.37
C VAL A 926 -32.59 -20.28 8.36
N LEU A 927 -32.81 -21.44 8.99
CA LEU A 927 -33.86 -21.62 9.99
C LEU A 927 -33.61 -20.76 11.24
N LEU A 928 -32.35 -20.59 11.66
CA LEU A 928 -31.94 -19.68 12.74
C LEU A 928 -32.33 -18.21 12.48
N LYS A 929 -32.45 -17.78 11.22
CA LYS A 929 -32.91 -16.42 10.87
C LYS A 929 -34.44 -16.28 10.95
N GLU A 930 -35.18 -17.37 10.82
CA GLU A 930 -36.66 -17.43 10.86
C GLU A 930 -37.23 -17.58 12.28
N VAL A 931 -36.38 -17.75 13.30
CA VAL A 931 -36.73 -17.81 14.73
C VAL A 931 -37.26 -16.46 15.28
N VAL A 932 -37.21 -15.38 14.47
CA VAL A 932 -37.59 -14.00 14.82
C VAL A 932 -39.10 -13.77 14.77
#